data_AF-F8AK90-F1
#
_entry.id   AF-F8AK90-F1
#
_cell.length_a   1.000
_cell.length_b   1.000
_cell.length_c   1.000
_cell.angle_alpha   90.00
_cell.angle_beta   90.00
_cell.angle_gamma   90.00
#
_symmetry.space_group_name_H-M   'P 1'
#
loop_
_entity.id
_entity.type
_entity.pdbx_description
1 polymer ?
#
loop_
_entity_poly.entity_id
_entity_poly.type
_entity_poly.pdbx_seq_one_letter_code
_entity_poly.pdbx_strand_id
1 'polypeptide(L)'
;MQYEIALIGNPNTGKSTVFNALTGLKQHIGNWPGVTVEKKEGEFKYGGFKYKVVDLPGVYGLTARSVDEQVARDYIINEKPNVVVDIVDASNIERNLYLTFQLLEIGANVVIALNKMDLAKEMGYNIDVKRLEELLGVPVVPMIASKEQGIEELKKTIDKSIGKKPSEVIYSNFEPYILRLINILSKDNGLKDKYNLKYLAIKSLENDDYVIEIIKNSSVYSEFKEELSDILNELNKKYEDVNSAIADERYRIISNIVNDATTKKAGALTTTKMLDEVFTHKYLGIPILITFLWMAFQFTFNVSAPYSDMIDTFFGWLGDFVSSYFTGWVASLLGDGIIAGLGSVLVFLPPIICMFLAFSFLEDSGYMARAAFVMDKVMNKFGLHGKSVIPLVMGFGCNVPAIMATRTLEDEKDRILTILVNPLMSCSARLPVYVIIAGAFFAANAGSVVTSMYVLGVVLALIMAYLFRKLIFKGKPSHFIMELPPYNKPNWKNILGNTWERSSKFLTKAGTIIFGGVVLVWLLSVFGPAGYLGAGALDNEALLAKSWVALLGHSLAPIFSPMGWDWKAVVALFFGFIAKEVVVGTFGMLYGVGEDDVALQSAIAHSGAFDPVTAYAFMAFVLIYIPCVATIGVIKQEIGWKWALFTVGYGLILAYIVALGITVIGHLIFYFK
;
A
#
# COMPACT_ATOMS: atom_id res chain seq x y z
N MET A 1 -11.81 -38.65 -23.71
CA MET A 1 -10.97 -37.49 -24.07
C MET A 1 -11.17 -36.42 -23.01
N GLN A 2 -10.09 -35.73 -22.63
CA GLN A 2 -10.13 -34.64 -21.67
C GLN A 2 -9.72 -33.35 -22.40
N TYR A 3 -10.56 -32.33 -22.33
CA TYR A 3 -10.27 -31.01 -22.87
C TYR A 3 -9.83 -30.08 -21.74
N GLU A 4 -8.91 -29.17 -22.03
CA GLU A 4 -8.41 -28.19 -21.06
C GLU A 4 -8.95 -26.79 -21.37
N ILE A 5 -9.50 -26.16 -20.35
CA ILE A 5 -10.10 -24.83 -20.40
C ILE A 5 -9.38 -23.95 -19.40
N ALA A 6 -9.00 -22.75 -19.82
CA ALA A 6 -8.54 -21.71 -18.91
C ALA A 6 -9.67 -20.72 -18.63
N LEU A 7 -9.91 -20.38 -17.37
CA LEU A 7 -10.75 -19.24 -16.98
C LEU A 7 -9.86 -18.04 -16.69
N ILE A 8 -10.15 -16.93 -17.35
CA ILE A 8 -9.44 -15.66 -17.15
C ILE A 8 -10.45 -14.52 -17.09
N GLY A 9 -10.05 -13.38 -16.55
CA GLY A 9 -10.85 -12.17 -16.52
C GLY A 9 -10.26 -11.15 -15.55
N ASN A 10 -10.79 -9.93 -15.59
CA ASN A 10 -10.37 -8.89 -14.65
C ASN A 10 -10.70 -9.29 -13.20
N PRO A 11 -9.99 -8.74 -12.20
CA PRO A 11 -10.39 -8.82 -10.81
C PRO A 11 -11.86 -8.40 -10.62
N ASN A 12 -12.59 -9.09 -9.74
CA ASN A 12 -14.00 -8.81 -9.39
C ASN A 12 -15.05 -8.96 -10.50
N THR A 13 -14.75 -9.61 -11.64
CA THR A 13 -15.76 -9.89 -12.69
C THR A 13 -16.72 -11.04 -12.35
N GLY A 14 -16.47 -11.76 -11.25
CA GLY A 14 -17.22 -12.95 -10.86
C GLY A 14 -16.59 -14.27 -11.32
N LYS A 15 -15.32 -14.24 -11.76
CA LYS A 15 -14.55 -15.43 -12.18
C LYS A 15 -14.63 -16.60 -11.18
N SER A 16 -14.39 -16.36 -9.89
CA SER A 16 -14.50 -17.40 -8.86
C SER A 16 -15.91 -17.98 -8.74
N THR A 17 -16.95 -17.15 -8.94
CA THR A 17 -18.35 -17.60 -8.93
C THR A 17 -18.63 -18.51 -10.13
N VAL A 18 -18.13 -18.15 -11.32
CA VAL A 18 -18.26 -18.99 -12.53
C VAL A 18 -17.47 -20.30 -12.38
N PHE A 19 -16.25 -20.25 -11.86
CA PHE A 19 -15.43 -21.43 -11.58
C PHE A 19 -16.16 -22.41 -10.65
N ASN A 20 -16.74 -21.90 -9.56
CA ASN A 20 -17.50 -22.71 -8.61
C ASN A 20 -18.76 -23.31 -9.24
N ALA A 21 -19.50 -22.53 -10.03
CA ALA A 21 -20.71 -22.99 -10.72
C ALA A 21 -20.40 -24.06 -11.80
N LEU A 22 -19.22 -24.01 -12.43
CA LEU A 22 -18.79 -25.02 -13.40
C LEU A 22 -18.33 -26.32 -12.72
N THR A 23 -17.49 -26.22 -11.68
CA THR A 23 -16.73 -27.36 -11.12
C THR A 23 -17.37 -28.00 -9.88
N GLY A 24 -18.27 -27.28 -9.20
CA GLY A 24 -18.88 -27.74 -7.94
C GLY A 24 -17.84 -28.02 -6.86
N LEU A 25 -18.04 -29.08 -6.08
CA LEU A 25 -17.16 -29.45 -4.95
C LEU A 25 -15.83 -30.12 -5.35
N LYS A 26 -15.60 -30.39 -6.64
CA LYS A 26 -14.43 -31.13 -7.11
C LYS A 26 -13.32 -30.18 -7.56
N GLN A 27 -12.71 -29.52 -6.58
CA GLN A 27 -11.66 -28.53 -6.79
C GLN A 27 -10.38 -28.95 -6.05
N HIS A 28 -9.24 -28.72 -6.68
CA HIS A 28 -7.91 -28.86 -6.08
C HIS A 28 -7.25 -27.48 -5.99
N ILE A 29 -6.73 -27.15 -4.81
CA ILE A 29 -6.03 -25.89 -4.55
C ILE A 29 -4.55 -26.20 -4.32
N GLY A 30 -3.68 -25.56 -5.10
CA GLY A 30 -2.23 -25.63 -4.97
C GLY A 30 -1.58 -24.27 -5.24
N ASN A 31 -0.28 -24.27 -5.52
CA ASN A 31 0.45 -23.09 -5.95
C ASN A 31 1.01 -23.28 -7.36
N TRP A 32 1.15 -22.18 -8.09
CA TRP A 32 1.87 -22.18 -9.36
C TRP A 32 3.37 -22.48 -9.14
N PRO A 33 4.04 -23.22 -10.04
CA PRO A 33 5.45 -23.60 -9.86
C PRO A 33 6.35 -22.37 -9.65
N GLY A 34 7.13 -22.37 -8.56
CA GLY A 34 8.13 -21.33 -8.30
C GLY A 34 7.62 -19.98 -7.82
N VAL A 35 6.31 -19.81 -7.61
CA VAL A 35 5.70 -18.55 -7.16
C VAL A 35 4.65 -18.78 -6.07
N THR A 36 4.33 -17.75 -5.29
CA THR A 36 3.32 -17.81 -4.20
C THR A 36 1.89 -17.57 -4.67
N VAL A 37 1.62 -17.72 -5.97
CA VAL A 37 0.30 -17.50 -6.57
C VAL A 37 -0.53 -18.77 -6.44
N GLU A 38 -1.76 -18.64 -5.94
CA GLU A 38 -2.70 -19.76 -5.77
C GLU A 38 -3.15 -20.29 -7.15
N LYS A 39 -3.16 -21.61 -7.31
CA LYS A 39 -3.64 -22.32 -8.51
C LYS A 39 -4.87 -23.13 -8.14
N LYS A 40 -6.02 -22.84 -8.76
CA LYS A 40 -7.24 -23.64 -8.60
C LYS A 40 -7.52 -24.42 -9.87
N GLU A 41 -7.74 -25.72 -9.70
CA GLU A 41 -8.12 -26.61 -10.79
C GLU A 41 -9.40 -27.36 -10.41
N GLY A 42 -10.27 -27.59 -11.37
CA GLY A 42 -11.48 -28.37 -11.18
C GLY A 42 -11.92 -29.03 -12.47
N GLU A 43 -12.99 -29.80 -12.42
CA GLU A 43 -13.45 -30.55 -13.59
C GLU A 43 -14.97 -30.59 -13.68
N PHE A 44 -15.50 -30.55 -14.91
CA PHE A 44 -16.91 -30.80 -15.18
C PHE A 44 -17.10 -31.77 -16.33
N LYS A 45 -18.32 -32.32 -16.45
CA LYS A 45 -18.71 -33.21 -17.54
C LYS A 45 -19.84 -32.57 -18.33
N TYR A 46 -19.73 -32.62 -19.66
CA TYR A 46 -20.76 -32.13 -20.58
C TYR A 46 -20.67 -32.93 -21.88
N GLY A 47 -21.80 -33.29 -22.50
CA GLY A 47 -21.81 -34.01 -23.79
C GLY A 47 -21.05 -35.35 -23.81
N GLY A 48 -20.84 -36.01 -22.67
CA GLY A 48 -20.04 -37.24 -22.56
C GLY A 48 -18.52 -37.03 -22.48
N PHE A 49 -18.04 -35.79 -22.58
CA PHE A 49 -16.64 -35.42 -22.43
C PHE A 49 -16.34 -34.87 -21.02
N LYS A 50 -15.06 -34.88 -20.65
CA LYS A 50 -14.56 -34.34 -19.40
C LYS A 50 -13.74 -33.09 -19.70
N TYR A 51 -14.00 -32.00 -18.99
CA TYR A 51 -13.30 -30.74 -19.16
C TYR A 51 -12.56 -30.42 -17.87
N LYS A 52 -11.23 -30.25 -17.98
CA LYS A 52 -10.40 -29.69 -16.93
C LYS A 52 -10.48 -28.17 -17.01
N VAL A 53 -10.77 -27.54 -15.90
CA VAL A 53 -10.87 -26.08 -15.79
C VAL A 53 -9.76 -25.60 -14.88
N VAL A 54 -8.90 -24.73 -15.41
CA VAL A 54 -7.84 -24.08 -14.65
C VAL A 54 -8.20 -22.61 -14.47
N ASP A 55 -8.26 -22.17 -13.22
CA ASP A 55 -8.54 -20.78 -12.87
C ASP A 55 -7.24 -19.97 -12.89
N LEU A 56 -7.12 -19.03 -13.83
CA LEU A 56 -5.97 -18.14 -13.91
C LEU A 56 -6.13 -16.96 -12.93
N PRO A 57 -5.03 -16.35 -12.46
CA PRO A 57 -5.10 -15.12 -11.68
C PRO A 57 -5.93 -14.03 -12.37
N GLY A 58 -6.61 -13.19 -11.58
CA GLY A 58 -7.36 -12.06 -12.13
C GLY A 58 -6.41 -10.98 -12.61
N VAL A 59 -6.43 -10.65 -13.90
CA VAL A 59 -5.47 -9.74 -14.54
C VAL A 59 -6.19 -8.70 -15.39
N TYR A 60 -5.61 -7.50 -15.54
CA TYR A 60 -6.15 -6.45 -16.42
C TYR A 60 -5.53 -6.47 -17.82
N GLY A 61 -4.45 -7.21 -18.00
CA GLY A 61 -3.75 -7.39 -19.25
C GLY A 61 -2.69 -8.48 -19.14
N LEU A 62 -1.92 -8.67 -20.20
CA LEU A 62 -0.93 -9.74 -20.37
C LEU A 62 0.46 -9.17 -20.67
N THR A 63 0.73 -7.95 -20.22
CA THR A 63 2.03 -7.26 -20.39
C THR A 63 3.09 -7.67 -19.36
N ALA A 64 2.80 -8.65 -18.50
CA ALA A 64 3.73 -9.24 -17.53
C ALA A 64 4.35 -8.26 -16.51
N ARG A 65 3.61 -7.21 -16.12
CA ARG A 65 4.07 -6.24 -15.11
C ARG A 65 3.97 -6.77 -13.68
N SER A 66 3.08 -7.73 -13.45
CA SER A 66 2.93 -8.44 -12.19
C SER A 66 3.18 -9.94 -12.37
N VAL A 67 3.46 -10.63 -11.27
CA VAL A 67 3.62 -12.10 -11.26
C VAL A 67 2.33 -12.79 -11.75
N ASP A 68 1.16 -12.23 -11.41
CA ASP A 68 -0.14 -12.74 -11.84
C ASP A 68 -0.32 -12.64 -13.36
N GLU A 69 0.07 -11.50 -13.97
CA GLU A 69 0.05 -11.32 -15.43
C GLU A 69 1.02 -12.28 -16.13
N GLN A 70 2.21 -12.48 -15.56
CA GLN A 70 3.19 -13.43 -16.08
C GLN A 70 2.65 -14.86 -16.09
N VAL A 71 2.10 -15.32 -14.96
CA VAL A 71 1.52 -16.66 -14.83
C VAL A 71 0.37 -16.86 -15.83
N ALA A 72 -0.55 -15.90 -15.94
CA ALA A 72 -1.68 -15.99 -16.87
C ALA A 72 -1.21 -16.06 -18.32
N ARG A 73 -0.29 -15.18 -18.72
CA ARG A 73 0.28 -15.13 -20.08
C ARG A 73 1.03 -16.42 -20.42
N ASP A 74 1.94 -16.84 -19.55
CA ASP A 74 2.82 -17.98 -19.81
C ASP A 74 2.02 -19.28 -19.87
N TYR A 75 0.96 -19.41 -19.06
CA TYR A 75 0.04 -20.55 -19.15
C TYR A 75 -0.66 -20.62 -20.51
N ILE A 76 -1.22 -19.50 -20.98
CA ILE A 76 -1.95 -19.46 -22.27
C ILE A 76 -1.00 -19.78 -23.43
N ILE A 77 0.21 -19.23 -23.41
CA ILE A 77 1.20 -19.41 -24.48
C ILE A 77 1.77 -20.84 -24.49
N ASN A 78 2.12 -21.39 -23.33
CA ASN A 78 2.85 -22.66 -23.24
C ASN A 78 1.93 -23.88 -23.19
N GLU A 79 0.86 -23.85 -22.39
CA GLU A 79 -0.06 -24.99 -22.22
C GLU A 79 -1.11 -25.06 -23.33
N LYS A 80 -1.35 -23.95 -24.06
CA LYS A 80 -2.26 -23.86 -25.22
C LYS A 80 -3.63 -24.52 -24.94
N PRO A 81 -4.39 -24.02 -23.95
CA PRO A 81 -5.71 -24.57 -23.62
C PRO A 81 -6.64 -24.59 -24.83
N ASN A 82 -7.52 -25.59 -24.92
CA ASN A 82 -8.42 -25.77 -26.07
C ASN A 82 -9.40 -24.60 -26.23
N VAL A 83 -9.81 -24.01 -25.10
CA VAL A 83 -10.68 -22.83 -25.01
C VAL A 83 -10.21 -21.97 -23.85
N VAL A 84 -10.15 -20.65 -24.06
CA VAL A 84 -10.00 -19.66 -22.99
C VAL A 84 -11.35 -18.99 -22.77
N VAL A 85 -11.91 -19.16 -21.59
CA VAL A 85 -13.17 -18.52 -21.19
C VAL A 85 -12.84 -17.21 -20.50
N ASP A 86 -13.13 -16.11 -21.18
CA ASP A 86 -12.90 -14.75 -20.68
C ASP A 86 -14.15 -14.21 -19.98
N ILE A 87 -14.04 -13.96 -18.67
CA ILE A 87 -15.13 -13.48 -17.83
C ILE A 87 -15.14 -11.96 -17.84
N VAL A 88 -16.06 -11.39 -18.63
CA VAL A 88 -16.20 -9.96 -18.88
C VAL A 88 -17.34 -9.40 -18.04
N ASP A 89 -17.08 -8.34 -17.26
CA ASP A 89 -18.13 -7.61 -16.54
C ASP A 89 -18.93 -6.69 -17.49
N ALA A 90 -20.21 -7.01 -17.69
CA ALA A 90 -21.12 -6.26 -18.55
C ALA A 90 -21.31 -4.80 -18.15
N SER A 91 -21.09 -4.45 -16.88
CA SER A 91 -21.20 -3.08 -16.40
C SER A 91 -20.01 -2.19 -16.80
N ASN A 92 -18.85 -2.79 -17.03
CA ASN A 92 -17.59 -2.14 -17.39
C ASN A 92 -16.97 -2.82 -18.64
N ILE A 93 -17.80 -3.02 -19.67
CA ILE A 93 -17.45 -3.85 -20.83
C ILE A 93 -16.20 -3.35 -21.57
N GLU A 94 -16.06 -2.03 -21.77
CA GLU A 94 -14.94 -1.42 -22.51
C GLU A 94 -13.59 -1.73 -21.87
N ARG A 95 -13.49 -1.65 -20.54
CA ARG A 95 -12.26 -1.99 -19.81
C ARG A 95 -11.95 -3.49 -19.84
N ASN A 96 -12.98 -4.32 -19.78
CA ASN A 96 -12.79 -5.78 -19.77
C ASN A 96 -12.36 -6.30 -21.16
N LEU A 97 -12.90 -5.72 -22.23
CA LEU A 97 -12.54 -6.09 -23.60
C LEU A 97 -11.06 -5.80 -23.94
N TYR A 98 -10.37 -4.98 -23.15
CA TYR A 98 -8.92 -4.79 -23.31
C TYR A 98 -8.14 -6.09 -23.12
N LEU A 99 -8.48 -6.88 -22.09
CA LEU A 99 -7.90 -8.20 -21.87
C LEU A 99 -8.32 -9.16 -22.98
N THR A 100 -9.60 -9.14 -23.37
CA THR A 100 -10.12 -9.94 -24.49
C THR A 100 -9.30 -9.73 -25.76
N PHE A 101 -8.99 -8.48 -26.11
CA PHE A 101 -8.18 -8.15 -27.28
C PHE A 101 -6.78 -8.76 -27.22
N GLN A 102 -6.13 -8.73 -26.05
CA GLN A 102 -4.81 -9.33 -25.88
C GLN A 102 -4.85 -10.87 -25.97
N LEU A 103 -5.93 -11.51 -25.54
CA LEU A 103 -6.14 -12.95 -25.74
C LEU A 103 -6.27 -13.30 -27.22
N LEU A 104 -7.00 -12.48 -27.98
CA LEU A 104 -7.14 -12.63 -29.43
C LEU A 104 -5.81 -12.38 -30.15
N GLU A 105 -5.01 -11.40 -29.71
CA GLU A 105 -3.66 -11.15 -30.23
C GLU A 105 -2.77 -12.39 -30.09
N ILE A 106 -2.77 -13.03 -28.91
CA ILE A 106 -2.04 -14.29 -28.64
C ILE A 106 -2.50 -15.43 -29.56
N GLY A 107 -3.70 -15.32 -30.14
CA GLY A 107 -4.33 -16.38 -30.94
C GLY A 107 -5.02 -17.43 -30.08
N ALA A 108 -5.45 -17.07 -28.88
CA ALA A 108 -6.25 -17.97 -28.04
C ALA A 108 -7.65 -18.18 -28.63
N ASN A 109 -8.20 -19.38 -28.47
CA ASN A 109 -9.58 -19.67 -28.84
C ASN A 109 -10.52 -19.19 -27.72
N VAL A 110 -11.02 -17.96 -27.85
CA VAL A 110 -11.75 -17.26 -26.77
C VAL A 110 -13.26 -17.52 -26.84
N VAL A 111 -13.88 -17.73 -25.67
CA VAL A 111 -15.33 -17.63 -25.45
C VAL A 111 -15.57 -16.58 -24.36
N ILE A 112 -16.41 -15.59 -24.65
CA ILE A 112 -16.71 -14.52 -23.69
C ILE A 112 -17.91 -14.94 -22.85
N ALA A 113 -17.74 -14.96 -21.53
CA ALA A 113 -18.83 -15.07 -20.58
C ALA A 113 -19.15 -13.67 -20.03
N LEU A 114 -20.16 -13.03 -20.62
CA LEU A 114 -20.56 -11.66 -20.31
C LEU A 114 -21.43 -11.65 -19.04
N ASN A 115 -20.78 -11.47 -17.89
CA ASN A 115 -21.37 -11.60 -16.56
C ASN A 115 -21.91 -10.27 -16.01
N LYS A 116 -22.71 -10.33 -14.94
CA LYS A 116 -23.37 -9.17 -14.28
C LYS A 116 -24.31 -8.39 -15.20
N MET A 117 -25.03 -9.09 -16.07
CA MET A 117 -26.03 -8.51 -16.96
C MET A 117 -27.15 -7.76 -16.19
N ASP A 118 -27.44 -8.14 -14.95
CA ASP A 118 -28.38 -7.40 -14.09
C ASP A 118 -27.84 -6.03 -13.68
N LEU A 119 -26.58 -5.94 -13.26
CA LEU A 119 -25.94 -4.67 -12.90
C LEU A 119 -25.84 -3.72 -14.09
N ALA A 120 -25.48 -4.23 -15.28
CA ALA A 120 -25.46 -3.45 -16.51
C ALA A 120 -26.84 -2.84 -16.82
N LYS A 121 -27.91 -3.63 -16.65
CA LYS A 121 -29.29 -3.19 -16.85
C LYS A 121 -29.72 -2.13 -15.82
N GLU A 122 -29.33 -2.28 -14.55
CA GLU A 122 -29.55 -1.27 -13.49
C GLU A 122 -28.86 0.06 -13.81
N MET A 123 -27.68 0.02 -14.44
CA MET A 123 -26.95 1.21 -14.91
C MET A 123 -27.51 1.82 -16.20
N GLY A 124 -28.57 1.24 -16.77
CA GLY A 124 -29.23 1.72 -17.98
C GLY A 124 -28.57 1.27 -19.29
N TYR A 125 -27.64 0.31 -19.24
CA TYR A 125 -27.08 -0.31 -20.44
C TYR A 125 -28.03 -1.35 -21.01
N ASN A 126 -28.20 -1.31 -22.33
CA ASN A 126 -28.81 -2.37 -23.11
C ASN A 126 -27.77 -2.86 -24.13
N ILE A 127 -27.30 -4.09 -23.94
CA ILE A 127 -26.20 -4.69 -24.70
C ILE A 127 -26.78 -5.64 -25.74
N ASP A 128 -26.50 -5.39 -27.02
CA ASP A 128 -26.79 -6.32 -28.11
C ASP A 128 -25.67 -7.37 -28.20
N VAL A 129 -25.94 -8.51 -27.58
CA VAL A 129 -24.99 -9.64 -27.50
C VAL A 129 -24.65 -10.19 -28.89
N LYS A 130 -25.62 -10.25 -29.81
CA LYS A 130 -25.39 -10.78 -31.15
C LYS A 130 -24.48 -9.84 -31.94
N ARG A 131 -24.73 -8.53 -31.84
CA ARG A 131 -23.88 -7.53 -32.48
C ARG A 131 -22.46 -7.57 -31.93
N LEU A 132 -22.29 -7.77 -30.63
CA LEU A 132 -20.98 -7.92 -30.00
C LEU A 132 -20.24 -9.17 -30.49
N GLU A 133 -20.95 -10.30 -30.61
CA GLU A 133 -20.41 -11.56 -31.17
C GLU A 133 -19.97 -11.39 -32.64
N GLU A 134 -20.75 -10.69 -33.47
CA GLU A 134 -20.40 -10.38 -34.87
C GLU A 134 -19.14 -9.50 -34.97
N LEU A 135 -19.05 -8.46 -34.14
CA LEU A 135 -17.95 -7.49 -34.20
C LEU A 135 -16.62 -8.05 -33.67
N LEU A 136 -16.67 -8.88 -32.62
CA LEU A 136 -15.47 -9.51 -32.05
C LEU A 136 -15.08 -10.80 -32.79
N GLY A 137 -16.02 -11.43 -33.49
CA GLY A 137 -15.82 -12.72 -34.14
C GLY A 137 -15.66 -13.88 -33.16
N VAL A 138 -16.07 -13.72 -31.90
CA VAL A 138 -16.02 -14.76 -30.87
C VAL A 138 -17.36 -14.94 -30.17
N PRO A 139 -17.71 -16.17 -29.75
CA PRO A 139 -18.97 -16.43 -29.08
C PRO A 139 -19.11 -15.66 -27.77
N VAL A 140 -20.28 -15.05 -27.55
CA VAL A 140 -20.59 -14.27 -26.34
C VAL A 140 -21.80 -14.87 -25.63
N VAL A 141 -21.63 -15.27 -24.38
CA VAL A 141 -22.69 -15.86 -23.55
C VAL A 141 -23.09 -14.88 -22.44
N PRO A 142 -24.30 -14.31 -22.47
CA PRO A 142 -24.78 -13.41 -21.42
C PRO A 142 -25.18 -14.21 -20.18
N MET A 143 -24.75 -13.76 -19.00
CA MET A 143 -24.94 -14.52 -17.76
C MET A 143 -25.11 -13.64 -16.50
N ILE A 144 -25.67 -14.27 -15.46
CA ILE A 144 -25.68 -13.76 -14.09
C ILE A 144 -25.21 -14.91 -13.19
N ALA A 145 -23.89 -14.98 -12.98
CA ALA A 145 -23.24 -16.10 -12.29
C ALA A 145 -23.75 -16.30 -10.85
N SER A 146 -24.07 -15.21 -10.14
CA SER A 146 -24.61 -15.26 -8.76
C SER A 146 -25.98 -15.90 -8.66
N LYS A 147 -26.72 -15.98 -9.78
CA LYS A 147 -28.04 -16.61 -9.89
C LYS A 147 -27.98 -17.91 -10.71
N GLU A 148 -26.77 -18.39 -11.01
CA GLU A 148 -26.49 -19.56 -11.87
C GLU A 148 -27.13 -19.48 -13.28
N GLN A 149 -27.49 -18.28 -13.73
CA GLN A 149 -28.10 -18.07 -15.05
C GLN A 149 -27.02 -17.98 -16.13
N GLY A 150 -27.15 -18.77 -17.20
CA GLY A 150 -26.24 -18.78 -18.35
C GLY A 150 -25.11 -19.83 -18.28
N ILE A 151 -24.97 -20.56 -17.17
CA ILE A 151 -23.89 -21.56 -16.98
C ILE A 151 -24.03 -22.75 -17.95
N GLU A 152 -25.23 -23.27 -18.17
CA GLU A 152 -25.45 -24.38 -19.12
C GLU A 152 -25.22 -23.95 -20.58
N GLU A 153 -25.62 -22.73 -20.96
CA GLU A 153 -25.34 -22.20 -22.29
C GLU A 153 -23.83 -21.95 -22.48
N LEU A 154 -23.12 -21.57 -21.41
CA LEU A 154 -21.66 -21.47 -21.43
C LEU A 154 -20.99 -22.83 -21.68
N LYS A 155 -21.38 -23.90 -20.97
CA LYS A 155 -20.86 -25.26 -21.20
C LYS A 155 -21.08 -25.72 -22.64
N LYS A 156 -22.28 -25.49 -23.17
CA LYS A 156 -22.64 -25.79 -24.56
C LYS A 156 -21.80 -25.00 -25.57
N THR A 157 -21.50 -23.74 -25.28
CA THR A 157 -20.74 -22.85 -26.16
C THR A 157 -19.25 -23.22 -26.15
N ILE A 158 -18.69 -23.53 -24.98
CA ILE A 158 -17.34 -24.07 -24.83
C ILE A 158 -17.16 -25.32 -25.69
N ASP A 159 -18.08 -26.28 -25.59
CA ASP A 159 -18.04 -27.52 -26.38
C ASP A 159 -18.04 -27.24 -27.89
N LYS A 160 -18.93 -26.35 -28.35
CA LYS A 160 -19.01 -25.93 -29.76
C LYS A 160 -17.80 -25.14 -30.26
N SER A 161 -17.03 -24.53 -29.38
CA SER A 161 -15.86 -23.72 -29.74
C SER A 161 -14.59 -24.56 -29.89
N ILE A 162 -14.59 -25.82 -29.41
CA ILE A 162 -13.44 -26.71 -29.57
C ILE A 162 -13.15 -26.92 -31.07
N GLY A 163 -11.91 -26.68 -31.47
CA GLY A 163 -11.45 -26.86 -32.85
C GLY A 163 -11.85 -25.74 -33.83
N LYS A 164 -12.52 -24.67 -33.37
CA LYS A 164 -12.72 -23.47 -34.18
C LYS A 164 -11.42 -22.67 -34.31
N LYS A 165 -11.25 -22.00 -35.45
CA LYS A 165 -10.12 -21.08 -35.64
C LYS A 165 -10.31 -19.84 -34.76
N PRO A 166 -9.24 -19.35 -34.09
CA PRO A 166 -9.28 -18.09 -33.36
C PRO A 166 -9.66 -16.92 -34.26
N SER A 167 -10.37 -15.94 -33.70
CA SER A 167 -10.60 -14.64 -34.36
C SER A 167 -9.32 -13.83 -34.38
N GLU A 168 -9.10 -13.03 -35.43
CA GLU A 168 -7.92 -12.17 -35.56
C GLU A 168 -8.30 -10.70 -35.37
N VAL A 169 -7.50 -9.99 -34.58
CA VAL A 169 -7.63 -8.53 -34.43
C VAL A 169 -6.88 -7.83 -35.57
N ILE A 170 -7.47 -6.81 -36.16
CA ILE A 170 -6.87 -6.02 -37.24
C ILE A 170 -6.66 -4.60 -36.75
N TYR A 171 -5.41 -4.12 -36.84
CA TYR A 171 -5.04 -2.76 -36.44
C TYR A 171 -4.80 -1.93 -37.70
N SER A 172 -5.83 -1.34 -38.30
CA SER A 172 -5.74 -0.70 -39.63
C SER A 172 -4.55 0.27 -39.77
N ASN A 173 -4.23 1.04 -38.72
CA ASN A 173 -3.12 2.00 -38.72
C ASN A 173 -1.72 1.36 -38.60
N PHE A 174 -1.63 0.14 -38.07
CA PHE A 174 -0.37 -0.57 -37.80
C PHE A 174 -0.17 -1.83 -38.66
N GLU A 175 -1.22 -2.30 -39.34
CA GLU A 175 -1.22 -3.54 -40.12
C GLU A 175 -0.09 -3.62 -41.16
N PRO A 176 0.26 -2.54 -41.92
CA PRO A 176 1.37 -2.59 -42.86
C PRO A 176 2.72 -2.90 -42.19
N TYR A 177 2.94 -2.37 -40.99
CA TYR A 177 4.16 -2.58 -40.21
C TYR A 177 4.18 -3.99 -39.59
N ILE A 178 3.03 -4.44 -39.08
CA ILE A 178 2.85 -5.78 -38.53
C ILE A 178 3.16 -6.84 -39.60
N LEU A 179 2.65 -6.67 -40.82
CA LEU A 179 2.89 -7.60 -41.93
C LEU A 179 4.36 -7.68 -42.36
N ARG A 180 5.10 -6.56 -42.34
CA ARG A 180 6.55 -6.53 -42.60
C ARG A 180 7.30 -7.41 -41.59
N LEU A 181 7.00 -7.27 -40.30
CA LEU A 181 7.58 -8.09 -39.23
C LEU A 181 7.19 -9.56 -39.35
N ILE A 182 5.91 -9.86 -39.63
CA ILE A 182 5.43 -11.25 -39.83
C ILE A 182 6.18 -11.92 -40.98
N ASN A 183 6.45 -11.22 -42.08
CA ASN A 183 7.18 -11.78 -43.23
C ASN A 183 8.57 -12.31 -42.82
N ILE A 184 9.28 -11.57 -41.97
CA ILE A 184 10.59 -11.99 -41.44
C ILE A 184 10.44 -13.13 -40.45
N LEU A 185 9.54 -12.97 -39.46
CA LEU A 185 9.30 -13.98 -38.42
C LEU A 185 8.87 -15.34 -39.00
N SER A 186 8.15 -15.32 -40.14
CA SER A 186 7.66 -16.53 -40.81
C SER A 186 8.77 -17.39 -41.43
N LYS A 187 9.99 -16.86 -41.59
CA LYS A 187 11.15 -17.61 -42.10
C LYS A 187 11.71 -18.59 -41.06
N ASP A 188 11.40 -18.41 -39.77
CA ASP A 188 11.79 -19.34 -38.70
C ASP A 188 10.62 -20.29 -38.38
N ASN A 189 10.78 -21.56 -38.75
CA ASN A 189 9.77 -22.59 -38.49
C ASN A 189 9.56 -22.83 -36.97
N GLY A 190 10.59 -22.67 -36.14
CA GLY A 190 10.49 -22.86 -34.70
C GLY A 190 9.62 -21.80 -34.03
N LEU A 191 9.66 -20.56 -34.51
CA LEU A 191 8.75 -19.50 -34.06
C LEU A 191 7.33 -19.73 -34.57
N LYS A 192 7.20 -20.06 -35.86
CA LYS A 192 5.91 -20.26 -36.53
C LYS A 192 5.08 -21.39 -35.94
N ASP A 193 5.71 -22.50 -35.56
CA ASP A 193 5.00 -23.66 -34.99
C ASP A 193 4.63 -23.45 -33.52
N LYS A 194 5.41 -22.63 -32.80
CA LYS A 194 5.23 -22.44 -31.36
C LYS A 194 4.34 -21.24 -31.02
N TYR A 195 4.44 -20.12 -31.73
CA TYR A 195 3.80 -18.86 -31.36
C TYR A 195 2.94 -18.28 -32.48
N ASN A 196 1.97 -17.42 -32.11
CA ASN A 196 1.30 -16.57 -33.07
C ASN A 196 2.25 -15.46 -33.54
N LEU A 197 2.57 -15.44 -34.84
CA LEU A 197 3.51 -14.46 -35.39
C LEU A 197 3.00 -13.01 -35.29
N LYS A 198 1.67 -12.82 -35.34
CA LYS A 198 1.05 -11.50 -35.20
C LYS A 198 1.21 -10.97 -33.78
N TYR A 199 1.05 -11.83 -32.77
CA TYR A 199 1.36 -11.49 -31.37
C TYR A 199 2.80 -11.01 -31.20
N LEU A 200 3.77 -11.79 -31.73
CA LEU A 200 5.19 -11.44 -31.64
C LEU A 200 5.48 -10.10 -32.31
N ALA A 201 4.89 -9.84 -33.49
CA ALA A 201 5.05 -8.58 -34.20
C ALA A 201 4.49 -7.38 -33.40
N ILE A 202 3.24 -7.47 -32.92
CA ILE A 202 2.59 -6.39 -32.15
C ILE A 202 3.38 -6.09 -30.87
N LYS A 203 3.75 -7.12 -30.11
CA LYS A 203 4.47 -6.94 -28.85
C LYS A 203 5.90 -6.42 -29.03
N SER A 204 6.53 -6.73 -30.16
CA SER A 204 7.82 -6.16 -30.50
C SER A 204 7.74 -4.67 -30.81
N LEU A 205 6.65 -4.21 -31.44
CA LEU A 205 6.40 -2.78 -31.63
C LEU A 205 6.13 -2.05 -30.30
N GLU A 206 5.54 -2.74 -29.32
CA GLU A 206 5.38 -2.25 -27.94
C GLU A 206 6.67 -2.32 -27.10
N ASN A 207 7.78 -2.81 -27.67
CA ASN A 207 9.06 -3.05 -27.00
C ASN A 207 8.93 -3.93 -25.74
N ASP A 208 8.18 -5.03 -25.85
CA ASP A 208 8.02 -6.03 -24.78
C ASP A 208 9.28 -6.89 -24.62
N ASP A 209 9.92 -6.82 -23.44
CA ASP A 209 11.19 -7.48 -23.16
C ASP A 209 11.12 -9.01 -23.31
N TYR A 210 10.01 -9.63 -22.92
CA TYR A 210 9.82 -11.08 -22.97
C TYR A 210 9.75 -11.58 -24.42
N VAL A 211 9.00 -10.87 -25.27
CA VAL A 211 8.89 -11.21 -26.69
C VAL A 211 10.23 -10.98 -27.41
N ILE A 212 10.93 -9.89 -27.09
CA ILE A 212 12.25 -9.61 -27.64
C ILE A 212 13.24 -10.72 -27.26
N GLU A 213 13.18 -11.25 -26.04
CA GLU A 213 14.04 -12.36 -25.59
C GLU A 213 13.74 -13.68 -26.34
N ILE A 214 12.47 -13.97 -26.62
CA ILE A 214 12.08 -15.11 -27.46
C ILE A 214 12.69 -14.98 -28.86
N ILE A 215 12.57 -13.79 -29.48
CA ILE A 215 13.03 -13.56 -30.85
C ILE A 215 14.57 -13.51 -30.93
N LYS A 216 15.27 -13.06 -29.88
CA LYS A 216 16.74 -13.08 -29.81
C LYS A 216 17.34 -14.48 -30.02
N ASN A 217 16.63 -15.51 -29.61
CA ASN A 217 17.06 -16.90 -29.74
C ASN A 217 16.75 -17.50 -31.13
N SER A 218 16.14 -16.75 -32.03
CA SER A 218 15.78 -17.18 -33.39
C SER A 218 16.89 -16.91 -34.41
N SER A 219 16.89 -17.66 -35.51
CA SER A 219 17.87 -17.45 -36.60
C SER A 219 17.63 -16.15 -37.38
N VAL A 220 16.47 -15.53 -37.23
CA VAL A 220 16.04 -14.33 -37.95
C VAL A 220 16.27 -13.03 -37.17
N TYR A 221 16.84 -13.11 -35.97
CA TYR A 221 16.95 -11.96 -35.07
C TYR A 221 17.70 -10.75 -35.67
N SER A 222 18.77 -10.97 -36.44
CA SER A 222 19.54 -9.87 -37.03
C SER A 222 18.70 -9.08 -38.05
N GLU A 223 18.05 -9.79 -38.98
CA GLU A 223 17.16 -9.19 -39.99
C GLU A 223 15.95 -8.54 -39.31
N PHE A 224 15.36 -9.21 -38.33
CA PHE A 224 14.22 -8.70 -37.57
C PHE A 224 14.55 -7.41 -36.81
N LYS A 225 15.73 -7.35 -36.18
CA LYS A 225 16.15 -6.19 -35.39
C LYS A 225 16.38 -4.95 -36.27
N GLU A 226 16.98 -5.13 -37.45
CA GLU A 226 17.15 -4.06 -38.42
C GLU A 226 15.78 -3.53 -38.87
N GLU A 227 14.89 -4.42 -39.30
CA GLU A 227 13.54 -4.05 -39.75
C GLU A 227 12.73 -3.36 -38.64
N LEU A 228 12.76 -3.88 -37.41
CA LEU A 228 12.07 -3.29 -36.28
C LEU A 228 12.59 -1.87 -36.00
N SER A 229 13.91 -1.65 -36.10
CA SER A 229 14.49 -0.34 -35.89
C SER A 229 14.06 0.68 -36.96
N ASP A 230 13.96 0.24 -38.21
CA ASP A 230 13.48 1.08 -39.31
C ASP A 230 12.00 1.44 -39.14
N ILE A 231 11.17 0.46 -38.78
CA ILE A 231 9.74 0.68 -38.48
C ILE A 231 9.55 1.64 -37.31
N LEU A 232 10.31 1.47 -36.22
CA LEU A 232 10.22 2.38 -35.06
C LEU A 232 10.67 3.79 -35.44
N ASN A 233 11.69 3.96 -36.29
CA ASN A 233 12.10 5.27 -36.81
C ASN A 233 11.02 5.92 -37.69
N GLU A 234 10.29 5.15 -38.50
CA GLU A 234 9.15 5.65 -39.27
C GLU A 234 7.99 6.06 -38.35
N LEU A 235 7.65 5.23 -37.36
CA LEU A 235 6.55 5.47 -36.43
C LEU A 235 6.83 6.64 -35.47
N ASN A 236 8.07 6.81 -35.02
CA ASN A 236 8.49 7.94 -34.17
C ASN A 236 8.41 9.30 -34.89
N LYS A 237 8.34 9.33 -36.23
CA LYS A 237 8.05 10.57 -36.99
C LYS A 237 6.56 10.93 -36.98
N LYS A 238 5.69 9.93 -36.77
CA LYS A 238 4.23 10.07 -36.81
C LYS A 238 3.60 10.18 -35.43
N TYR A 239 4.21 9.57 -34.42
CA TYR A 239 3.73 9.50 -33.06
C TYR A 239 4.84 9.87 -32.08
N GLU A 240 4.53 10.61 -31.01
CA GLU A 240 5.50 10.94 -29.95
C GLU A 240 5.95 9.71 -29.15
N ASP A 241 5.05 8.73 -28.97
CA ASP A 241 5.32 7.46 -28.30
C ASP A 241 4.54 6.33 -28.98
N VAL A 242 5.26 5.41 -29.64
CA VAL A 242 4.66 4.30 -30.40
C VAL A 242 3.88 3.35 -29.49
N ASN A 243 4.38 3.11 -28.27
CA ASN A 243 3.73 2.22 -27.31
C ASN A 243 2.35 2.75 -26.92
N SER A 244 2.28 4.06 -26.63
CA SER A 244 1.01 4.74 -26.34
C SER A 244 0.09 4.72 -27.56
N ALA A 245 0.62 4.95 -28.77
CA ALA A 245 -0.19 4.95 -29.99
C ALA A 245 -0.87 3.60 -30.30
N ILE A 246 -0.20 2.47 -30.04
CA ILE A 246 -0.79 1.13 -30.20
C ILE A 246 -1.86 0.89 -29.14
N ALA A 247 -1.60 1.27 -27.89
CA ALA A 247 -2.58 1.16 -26.82
C ALA A 247 -3.83 2.02 -27.10
N ASP A 248 -3.65 3.24 -27.60
CA ASP A 248 -4.73 4.16 -27.98
C ASP A 248 -5.56 3.60 -29.14
N GLU A 249 -4.92 3.01 -30.15
CA GLU A 249 -5.61 2.34 -31.26
C GLU A 249 -6.44 1.15 -30.77
N ARG A 250 -5.90 0.33 -29.86
CA ARG A 250 -6.63 -0.76 -29.21
C ARG A 250 -7.87 -0.25 -28.47
N TYR A 251 -7.71 0.79 -27.64
CA TYR A 251 -8.83 1.43 -26.96
C TYR A 251 -9.86 2.00 -27.94
N ARG A 252 -9.43 2.64 -29.03
CA ARG A 252 -10.32 3.20 -30.04
C ARG A 252 -11.17 2.12 -30.71
N ILE A 253 -10.57 0.99 -31.08
CA ILE A 253 -11.31 -0.14 -31.68
C ILE A 253 -12.33 -0.69 -30.68
N ILE A 254 -11.91 -0.93 -29.43
CA ILE A 254 -12.80 -1.42 -28.38
C ILE A 254 -13.96 -0.44 -28.15
N SER A 255 -13.67 0.85 -28.06
CA SER A 255 -14.69 1.90 -27.85
C SER A 255 -15.72 1.91 -28.99
N ASN A 256 -15.26 1.79 -30.24
CA ASN A 256 -16.16 1.69 -31.40
C ASN A 256 -17.06 0.44 -31.33
N ILE A 257 -16.50 -0.72 -31.00
CA ILE A 257 -17.26 -1.96 -30.85
C ILE A 257 -18.32 -1.83 -29.74
N VAL A 258 -17.94 -1.25 -28.60
CA VAL A 258 -18.84 -1.06 -27.46
C VAL A 258 -19.94 -0.04 -27.80
N ASN A 259 -19.62 1.07 -28.46
CA ASN A 259 -20.60 2.06 -28.87
C ASN A 259 -21.61 1.50 -29.87
N ASP A 260 -21.18 0.61 -30.77
CA ASP A 260 -22.06 -0.05 -31.73
C ASP A 260 -22.91 -1.16 -31.08
N ALA A 261 -22.36 -1.89 -30.10
CA ALA A 261 -23.03 -3.01 -29.46
C ALA A 261 -23.84 -2.61 -28.21
N THR A 262 -23.70 -1.39 -27.70
CA THR A 262 -24.38 -0.95 -26.48
C THR A 262 -25.15 0.33 -26.68
N THR A 263 -26.37 0.37 -26.14
CA THR A 263 -27.15 1.60 -26.03
C THR A 263 -27.30 1.95 -24.56
N LYS A 264 -26.91 3.17 -24.20
CA LYS A 264 -27.08 3.68 -22.85
C LYS A 264 -28.28 4.60 -22.83
N LYS A 265 -29.39 4.16 -22.22
CA LYS A 265 -30.46 5.11 -21.89
C LYS A 265 -29.91 6.10 -20.88
N ALA A 266 -30.30 7.37 -20.97
CA ALA A 266 -29.98 8.38 -19.97
C ALA A 266 -30.54 7.91 -18.62
N GLY A 267 -29.73 7.20 -17.84
CA GLY A 267 -30.08 6.79 -16.49
C GLY A 267 -30.16 8.01 -15.60
N ALA A 268 -31.06 7.97 -14.61
CA ALA A 268 -31.10 8.95 -13.53
C ALA A 268 -29.69 9.13 -12.94
N LEU A 269 -29.35 10.36 -12.51
CA LEU A 269 -28.13 10.61 -11.74
C LEU A 269 -28.14 9.67 -10.53
N THR A 270 -27.31 8.63 -10.58
CA THR A 270 -27.08 7.73 -9.45
C THR A 270 -26.41 8.53 -8.34
N THR A 271 -26.81 8.33 -7.08
CA THR A 271 -26.22 9.00 -5.90
C THR A 271 -24.69 8.97 -5.91
N THR A 272 -24.09 7.89 -6.42
CA THR A 272 -22.65 7.76 -6.66
C THR A 272 -22.07 8.82 -7.58
N LYS A 273 -22.73 9.14 -8.70
CA LYS A 273 -22.27 10.17 -9.63
C LYS A 273 -22.32 11.57 -9.02
N MET A 274 -23.38 11.87 -8.25
CA MET A 274 -23.50 13.16 -7.57
C MET A 274 -22.41 13.35 -6.52
N LEU A 275 -22.12 12.30 -5.73
CA LEU A 275 -21.05 12.33 -4.75
C LEU A 275 -19.68 12.41 -5.41
N ASP A 276 -19.45 11.66 -6.49
CA ASP A 276 -18.18 11.69 -7.22
C ASP A 276 -17.91 13.05 -7.84
N GLU A 277 -18.92 13.73 -8.41
CA GLU A 277 -18.76 15.07 -8.96
C GLU A 277 -18.21 16.07 -7.93
N VAL A 278 -18.63 15.94 -6.66
CA VAL A 278 -18.14 16.80 -5.56
C VAL A 278 -16.80 16.30 -5.01
N PHE A 279 -16.69 15.01 -4.68
CA PHE A 279 -15.54 14.43 -3.99
C PHE A 279 -14.31 14.30 -4.89
N THR A 280 -14.49 14.19 -6.20
CA THR A 280 -13.39 14.13 -7.19
C THR A 280 -13.10 15.46 -7.87
N HIS A 281 -13.82 16.53 -7.51
CA HIS A 281 -13.60 17.84 -8.08
C HIS A 281 -12.16 18.34 -7.82
N LYS A 282 -11.52 18.88 -8.85
CA LYS A 282 -10.12 19.33 -8.83
C LYS A 282 -9.77 20.27 -7.65
N TYR A 283 -10.70 21.12 -7.25
CA TYR A 283 -10.49 22.11 -6.19
C TYR A 283 -11.15 21.76 -4.86
N LEU A 284 -12.27 21.00 -4.87
CA LEU A 284 -13.00 20.66 -3.65
C LEU A 284 -12.57 19.31 -3.07
N GLY A 285 -12.05 18.40 -3.91
CA GLY A 285 -11.66 17.05 -3.48
C GLY A 285 -10.57 17.06 -2.40
N ILE A 286 -9.54 17.90 -2.53
CA ILE A 286 -8.45 17.98 -1.53
C ILE A 286 -8.96 18.54 -0.19
N PRO A 287 -9.67 19.69 -0.13
CA PRO A 287 -10.29 20.16 1.10
C PRO A 287 -11.23 19.12 1.74
N ILE A 288 -12.06 18.45 0.95
CA ILE A 288 -12.97 17.41 1.46
C ILE A 288 -12.20 16.24 2.06
N LEU A 289 -11.12 15.80 1.39
CA LEU A 289 -10.22 14.78 1.92
C LEU A 289 -9.63 15.21 3.26
N ILE A 290 -9.08 16.42 3.35
CA ILE A 290 -8.53 16.96 4.60
C ILE A 290 -9.60 16.97 5.70
N THR A 291 -10.84 17.37 5.39
CA THR A 291 -11.95 17.38 6.34
C THR A 291 -12.31 15.97 6.83
N PHE A 292 -12.42 14.98 5.95
CA PHE A 292 -12.67 13.59 6.36
C PHE A 292 -11.56 13.02 7.24
N LEU A 293 -10.31 13.33 6.91
CA LEU A 293 -9.17 12.92 7.73
C LEU A 293 -9.19 13.62 9.08
N TRP A 294 -9.44 14.92 9.11
CA TRP A 294 -9.59 15.67 10.36
C TRP A 294 -10.71 15.10 11.23
N MET A 295 -11.88 14.76 10.66
CA MET A 295 -12.96 14.09 11.38
C MET A 295 -12.55 12.72 11.93
N ALA A 296 -11.80 11.93 11.16
CA ALA A 296 -11.28 10.63 11.61
C ALA A 296 -10.31 10.78 12.79
N PHE A 297 -9.42 11.79 12.78
CA PHE A 297 -8.52 12.09 13.91
C PHE A 297 -9.29 12.59 15.13
N GLN A 298 -10.25 13.51 14.94
CA GLN A 298 -11.10 14.01 16.03
C GLN A 298 -11.90 12.89 16.68
N PHE A 299 -12.52 12.02 15.88
CA PHE A 299 -13.17 10.81 16.37
C PHE A 299 -12.19 9.95 17.16
N THR A 300 -11.00 9.73 16.62
CA THR A 300 -9.98 8.91 17.28
C THR A 300 -9.64 9.44 18.67
N PHE A 301 -9.19 10.69 18.79
CA PHE A 301 -8.71 11.21 20.07
C PHE A 301 -9.84 11.48 21.08
N ASN A 302 -10.95 12.08 20.64
CA ASN A 302 -12.03 12.44 21.56
C ASN A 302 -12.77 11.21 22.09
N VAL A 303 -12.94 10.18 21.25
CA VAL A 303 -13.62 8.94 21.69
C VAL A 303 -12.68 8.05 22.48
N SER A 304 -11.38 8.01 22.15
CA SER A 304 -10.43 7.14 22.87
C SER A 304 -9.96 7.67 24.21
N ALA A 305 -9.82 8.99 24.39
CA ALA A 305 -9.32 9.63 25.61
C ALA A 305 -9.93 9.06 26.91
N PRO A 306 -11.26 9.01 27.10
CA PRO A 306 -11.82 8.48 28.35
C PRO A 306 -11.46 7.01 28.60
N TYR A 307 -11.33 6.19 27.55
CA TYR A 307 -10.93 4.80 27.70
C TYR A 307 -9.44 4.66 28.02
N SER A 308 -8.60 5.53 27.43
CA SER A 308 -7.17 5.61 27.75
C SER A 308 -6.96 6.01 29.21
N ASP A 309 -7.66 7.05 29.69
CA ASP A 309 -7.58 7.54 31.08
C ASP A 309 -8.05 6.46 32.08
N MET A 310 -9.08 5.69 31.72
CA MET A 310 -9.57 4.58 32.54
C MET A 310 -8.52 3.46 32.66
N ILE A 311 -7.84 3.12 31.57
CA ILE A 311 -6.76 2.11 31.59
C ILE A 311 -5.60 2.63 32.44
N ASP A 312 -5.20 3.88 32.23
CA ASP A 312 -4.11 4.51 32.95
C ASP A 312 -4.35 4.52 34.46
N THR A 313 -5.52 5.01 34.88
CA THR A 313 -5.95 5.03 36.28
C THR A 313 -5.99 3.62 36.90
N PHE A 314 -6.48 2.63 36.14
CA PHE A 314 -6.55 1.24 36.62
C PHE A 314 -5.16 0.64 36.84
N PHE A 315 -4.23 0.84 35.91
CA PHE A 315 -2.87 0.33 36.02
C PHE A 315 -2.03 1.08 37.06
N GLY A 316 -2.23 2.39 37.21
CA GLY A 316 -1.66 3.18 38.31
C GLY A 316 -2.12 2.66 39.68
N TRP A 317 -3.43 2.49 39.87
CA TRP A 317 -3.99 1.89 41.08
C TRP A 317 -3.45 0.47 41.35
N LEU A 318 -3.33 -0.36 40.31
CA LEU A 318 -2.79 -1.71 40.43
C LEU A 318 -1.30 -1.68 40.84
N GLY A 319 -0.54 -0.73 40.29
CA GLY A 319 0.87 -0.51 40.63
C GLY A 319 1.03 -0.15 42.11
N ASP A 320 0.30 0.85 42.57
CA ASP A 320 0.30 1.28 43.98
C ASP A 320 -0.16 0.15 44.93
N PHE A 321 -1.20 -0.58 44.54
CA PHE A 321 -1.70 -1.71 45.31
C PHE A 321 -0.60 -2.76 45.48
N VAL A 322 0.10 -3.16 44.41
CA VAL A 322 1.17 -4.16 44.50
C VAL A 322 2.37 -3.62 45.29
N SER A 323 2.75 -2.36 45.09
CA SER A 323 3.82 -1.70 45.83
C SER A 323 3.53 -1.59 47.34
N SER A 324 2.26 -1.62 47.75
CA SER A 324 1.88 -1.62 49.17
C SER A 324 2.03 -2.98 49.88
N TYR A 325 2.03 -4.10 49.14
CA TYR A 325 2.14 -5.46 49.70
C TYR A 325 3.56 -6.03 49.68
N PHE A 326 4.39 -5.59 48.72
CA PHE A 326 5.79 -6.03 48.61
C PHE A 326 6.74 -4.94 49.14
N THR A 327 7.98 -5.31 49.50
CA THR A 327 9.00 -4.34 49.95
C THR A 327 10.29 -4.48 49.17
N GLY A 328 11.03 -3.37 49.05
CA GLY A 328 12.33 -3.32 48.39
C GLY A 328 12.24 -3.44 46.86
N TRP A 329 13.27 -4.04 46.27
CA TRP A 329 13.43 -4.11 44.81
C TRP A 329 12.32 -4.89 44.08
N VAL A 330 11.65 -5.83 44.77
CA VAL A 330 10.55 -6.62 44.21
C VAL A 330 9.29 -5.76 44.03
N ALA A 331 9.01 -4.84 44.95
CA ALA A 331 7.90 -3.90 44.84
C ALA A 331 8.08 -3.01 43.60
N SER A 332 9.26 -2.43 43.44
CA SER A 332 9.56 -1.55 42.29
C SER A 332 9.59 -2.31 40.96
N LEU A 333 10.07 -3.56 40.93
CA LEU A 333 10.02 -4.37 39.71
C LEU A 333 8.57 -4.67 39.29
N LEU A 334 7.73 -5.06 40.25
CA LEU A 334 6.34 -5.43 39.95
C LEU A 334 5.48 -4.20 39.65
N GLY A 335 5.55 -3.16 40.47
CA GLY A 335 4.82 -1.90 40.30
C GLY A 335 5.36 -1.07 39.14
N ASP A 336 6.53 -0.44 39.34
CA ASP A 336 7.10 0.55 38.41
C ASP A 336 7.64 -0.07 37.12
N GLY A 337 8.16 -1.31 37.18
CA GLY A 337 8.72 -1.99 36.03
C GLY A 337 7.65 -2.68 35.16
N ILE A 338 6.94 -3.64 35.73
CA ILE A 338 6.04 -4.53 34.99
C ILE A 338 4.64 -3.94 34.83
N ILE A 339 4.01 -3.50 35.92
CA ILE A 339 2.61 -3.04 35.89
C ILE A 339 2.50 -1.70 35.15
N ALA A 340 3.31 -0.71 35.50
CA ALA A 340 3.37 0.56 34.76
C ALA A 340 3.82 0.34 33.31
N GLY A 341 4.77 -0.57 33.07
CA GLY A 341 5.18 -0.96 31.73
C GLY A 341 4.05 -1.58 30.89
N LEU A 342 3.19 -2.41 31.47
CA LEU A 342 2.00 -2.95 30.80
C LEU A 342 0.92 -1.88 30.60
N GLY A 343 0.71 -1.02 31.59
CA GLY A 343 -0.22 0.10 31.53
C GLY A 343 0.09 1.02 30.35
N SER A 344 1.33 1.49 30.26
CA SER A 344 1.78 2.38 29.18
C SER A 344 1.53 1.80 27.78
N VAL A 345 1.65 0.48 27.58
CA VAL A 345 1.33 -0.18 26.30
C VAL A 345 -0.18 -0.20 26.02
N LEU A 346 -0.98 -0.50 27.05
CA LEU A 346 -2.43 -0.70 26.91
C LEU A 346 -3.19 0.62 26.78
N VAL A 347 -2.68 1.72 27.33
CA VAL A 347 -3.27 3.07 27.20
C VAL A 347 -3.38 3.52 25.74
N PHE A 348 -2.52 3.04 24.83
CA PHE A 348 -2.59 3.36 23.39
C PHE A 348 -3.54 2.47 22.58
N LEU A 349 -4.06 1.41 23.17
CA LEU A 349 -4.94 0.49 22.46
C LEU A 349 -6.26 1.16 22.02
N PRO A 350 -6.95 1.98 22.84
CA PRO A 350 -8.19 2.63 22.42
C PRO A 350 -8.01 3.60 21.23
N PRO A 351 -7.02 4.52 21.21
CA PRO A 351 -6.77 5.37 20.04
C PRO A 351 -6.50 4.56 18.77
N ILE A 352 -5.73 3.48 18.87
CA ILE A 352 -5.44 2.61 17.71
C ILE A 352 -6.71 1.93 17.18
N ILE A 353 -7.56 1.41 18.07
CA ILE A 353 -8.84 0.79 17.69
C ILE A 353 -9.74 1.81 16.98
N CYS A 354 -9.92 3.00 17.56
CA CYS A 354 -10.76 4.05 16.97
C CYS A 354 -10.22 4.50 15.60
N MET A 355 -8.90 4.64 15.45
CA MET A 355 -8.26 4.98 14.19
C MET A 355 -8.53 3.92 13.11
N PHE A 356 -8.35 2.63 13.44
CA PHE A 356 -8.65 1.54 12.50
C PHE A 356 -10.12 1.43 12.16
N LEU A 357 -11.01 1.71 13.11
CA LEU A 357 -12.43 1.76 12.85
C LEU A 357 -12.78 2.85 11.83
N ALA A 358 -12.24 4.06 12.03
CA ALA A 358 -12.46 5.20 11.13
C ALA A 358 -11.90 4.94 9.72
N PHE A 359 -10.68 4.42 9.61
CA PHE A 359 -10.09 4.11 8.30
C PHE A 359 -10.79 2.94 7.60
N SER A 360 -11.15 1.87 8.34
CA SER A 360 -11.89 0.75 7.77
C SER A 360 -13.27 1.19 7.26
N PHE A 361 -13.91 2.15 7.93
CA PHE A 361 -15.16 2.76 7.46
C PHE A 361 -14.97 3.55 6.15
N LEU A 362 -13.93 4.38 6.06
CA LEU A 362 -13.60 5.13 4.84
C LEU A 362 -13.19 4.21 3.68
N GLU A 363 -12.56 3.08 3.98
CA GLU A 363 -12.17 2.04 3.02
C GLU A 363 -13.42 1.29 2.49
N ASP A 364 -14.26 0.74 3.38
CA ASP A 364 -15.47 -0.02 3.00
C ASP A 364 -16.54 0.83 2.30
N SER A 365 -16.62 2.13 2.61
CA SER A 365 -17.52 3.06 1.90
C SER A 365 -17.11 3.33 0.45
N GLY A 366 -15.87 3.01 0.07
CA GLY A 366 -15.32 3.29 -1.26
C GLY A 366 -14.77 4.72 -1.42
N TYR A 367 -14.72 5.52 -0.35
CA TYR A 367 -14.18 6.89 -0.38
C TYR A 367 -12.66 6.90 -0.64
N MET A 368 -11.92 5.92 -0.12
CA MET A 368 -10.46 5.84 -0.29
C MET A 368 -10.00 5.78 -1.75
N ALA A 369 -10.80 5.20 -2.65
CA ALA A 369 -10.51 5.22 -4.09
C ALA A 369 -10.56 6.65 -4.68
N ARG A 370 -11.51 7.48 -4.22
CA ARG A 370 -11.64 8.89 -4.66
C ARG A 370 -10.53 9.74 -4.08
N ALA A 371 -10.19 9.52 -2.81
CA ALA A 371 -9.04 10.16 -2.17
C ALA A 371 -7.75 9.91 -2.96
N ALA A 372 -7.51 8.66 -3.37
CA ALA A 372 -6.36 8.30 -4.21
C ALA A 372 -6.41 8.97 -5.59
N PHE A 373 -7.58 9.01 -6.23
CA PHE A 373 -7.78 9.68 -7.53
C PHE A 373 -7.47 11.19 -7.47
N VAL A 374 -8.01 11.90 -6.48
CA VAL A 374 -7.78 13.34 -6.29
C VAL A 374 -6.31 13.65 -6.05
N MET A 375 -5.62 12.75 -5.32
CA MET A 375 -4.23 12.94 -4.96
C MET A 375 -3.25 12.44 -6.01
N ASP A 376 -3.69 11.69 -7.02
CA ASP A 376 -2.81 11.11 -8.04
C ASP A 376 -1.93 12.17 -8.72
N LYS A 377 -2.53 13.29 -9.14
CA LYS A 377 -1.79 14.39 -9.75
C LYS A 377 -0.72 15.00 -8.85
N VAL A 378 -0.94 15.01 -7.53
CA VAL A 378 0.04 15.49 -6.55
C VAL A 378 1.13 14.46 -6.36
N MET A 379 0.76 13.20 -6.14
CA MET A 379 1.69 12.09 -5.88
C MET A 379 2.61 11.80 -7.07
N ASN A 380 2.09 11.84 -8.29
CA ASN A 380 2.86 11.55 -9.50
C ASN A 380 4.01 12.55 -9.70
N LYS A 381 3.84 13.82 -9.27
CA LYS A 381 4.94 14.82 -9.28
C LYS A 381 6.14 14.40 -8.42
N PHE A 382 5.90 13.64 -7.36
CA PHE A 382 6.93 13.12 -6.47
C PHE A 382 7.32 11.67 -6.79
N GLY A 383 6.85 11.13 -7.92
CA GLY A 383 7.16 9.78 -8.37
C GLY A 383 6.45 8.68 -7.58
N LEU A 384 5.32 9.01 -6.94
CA LEU A 384 4.44 8.09 -6.22
C LEU A 384 3.14 7.87 -6.99
N HIS A 385 2.54 6.70 -6.80
CA HIS A 385 1.20 6.39 -7.33
C HIS A 385 0.11 7.05 -6.46
N GLY A 386 -1.03 7.48 -7.02
CA GLY A 386 -2.12 8.07 -6.24
C GLY A 386 -2.62 7.19 -5.07
N LYS A 387 -2.60 5.86 -5.24
CA LYS A 387 -2.93 4.90 -4.16
C LYS A 387 -1.97 5.00 -2.96
N SER A 388 -0.75 5.51 -3.11
CA SER A 388 0.21 5.67 -2.00
C SER A 388 -0.24 6.67 -0.94
N VAL A 389 -1.21 7.55 -1.25
CA VAL A 389 -1.81 8.44 -0.26
C VAL A 389 -2.47 7.67 0.88
N ILE A 390 -3.12 6.55 0.57
CA ILE A 390 -3.86 5.75 1.54
C ILE A 390 -2.94 5.31 2.69
N PRO A 391 -1.83 4.58 2.45
CA PRO A 391 -0.90 4.22 3.51
C PRO A 391 -0.20 5.44 4.13
N LEU A 392 0.14 6.48 3.36
CA LEU A 392 0.80 7.68 3.93
C LEU A 392 -0.09 8.39 4.95
N VAL A 393 -1.37 8.56 4.63
CA VAL A 393 -2.35 9.16 5.53
C VAL A 393 -2.59 8.29 6.77
N MET A 394 -2.65 6.96 6.60
CA MET A 394 -2.73 6.05 7.75
C MET A 394 -1.50 6.13 8.67
N GLY A 395 -0.35 6.57 8.14
CA GLY A 395 0.90 6.77 8.90
C GLY A 395 0.78 7.80 10.01
N PHE A 396 -0.09 8.82 9.85
CA PHE A 396 -0.40 9.78 10.92
C PHE A 396 -1.06 9.12 12.14
N GLY A 397 -1.75 7.99 11.95
CA GLY A 397 -2.20 7.14 13.05
C GLY A 397 -1.04 6.35 13.62
N CYS A 398 -0.61 5.33 12.87
CA CYS A 398 0.51 4.46 13.22
C CYS A 398 1.21 3.95 11.96
N ASN A 399 2.54 4.00 11.95
CA ASN A 399 3.33 3.56 10.79
C ASN A 399 3.28 2.05 10.55
N VAL A 400 3.07 1.23 11.60
CA VAL A 400 2.98 -0.24 11.51
C VAL A 400 1.87 -0.69 10.53
N PRO A 401 0.59 -0.38 10.77
CA PRO A 401 -0.49 -0.77 9.86
C PRO A 401 -0.44 -0.03 8.51
N ALA A 402 0.05 1.21 8.52
CA ALA A 402 0.20 2.01 7.32
C ALA A 402 1.15 1.34 6.33
N ILE A 403 2.29 0.84 6.81
CA ILE A 403 3.25 0.07 6.01
C ILE A 403 2.63 -1.25 5.54
N MET A 404 1.87 -1.95 6.38
CA MET A 404 1.19 -3.19 5.95
C MET A 404 0.15 -2.94 4.85
N ALA A 405 -0.52 -1.79 4.87
CA ALA A 405 -1.49 -1.41 3.84
C ALA A 405 -0.86 -1.11 2.48
N THR A 406 0.46 -0.91 2.40
CA THR A 406 1.15 -0.76 1.10
C THR A 406 1.06 -1.99 0.21
N ARG A 407 0.61 -3.14 0.73
CA ARG A 407 0.30 -4.35 -0.06
C ARG A 407 -0.77 -4.13 -1.12
N THR A 408 -1.58 -3.07 -1.01
CA THR A 408 -2.57 -2.70 -2.03
C THR A 408 -1.93 -2.00 -3.24
N LEU A 409 -0.63 -1.69 -3.19
CA LEU A 409 0.13 -1.12 -4.30
C LEU A 409 0.62 -2.25 -5.21
N GLU A 410 0.22 -2.18 -6.48
CA GLU A 410 0.51 -3.22 -7.49
C GLU A 410 1.97 -3.19 -7.95
N ASP A 411 2.54 -1.99 -8.09
CA ASP A 411 3.94 -1.81 -8.48
C ASP A 411 4.88 -1.94 -7.27
N GLU A 412 5.89 -2.81 -7.38
CA GLU A 412 6.82 -3.09 -6.30
C GLU A 412 7.69 -1.87 -5.94
N LYS A 413 8.10 -1.05 -6.93
CA LYS A 413 8.93 0.14 -6.67
C LYS A 413 8.12 1.19 -5.94
N ASP A 414 6.88 1.42 -6.35
CA ASP A 414 5.95 2.34 -5.67
C ASP A 414 5.67 1.87 -4.24
N ARG A 415 5.52 0.55 -4.04
CA ARG A 415 5.38 -0.06 -2.72
C ARG A 415 6.59 0.21 -1.83
N ILE A 416 7.80 -0.15 -2.28
CA ILE A 416 9.03 0.06 -1.50
C ILE A 416 9.21 1.55 -1.18
N LEU A 417 9.03 2.43 -2.16
CA LEU A 417 9.16 3.88 -1.99
C LEU A 417 8.20 4.41 -0.92
N THR A 418 6.94 3.97 -0.97
CA THR A 418 5.92 4.36 0.01
C THR A 418 6.26 3.86 1.41
N ILE A 419 6.77 2.63 1.54
CA ILE A 419 7.23 2.07 2.83
C ILE A 419 8.38 2.90 3.41
N LEU A 420 9.35 3.31 2.58
CA LEU A 420 10.50 4.08 3.02
C LEU A 420 10.12 5.46 3.53
N VAL A 421 9.17 6.16 2.88
CA VAL A 421 8.81 7.53 3.30
C VAL A 421 7.71 7.58 4.36
N ASN A 422 7.00 6.47 4.60
CA ASN A 422 5.93 6.39 5.60
C ASN A 422 6.38 6.79 7.03
N PRO A 423 7.55 6.36 7.54
CA PRO A 423 8.07 6.79 8.85
C PRO A 423 8.19 8.30 9.08
N LEU A 424 8.25 9.10 8.01
CA LEU A 424 8.33 10.56 8.07
C LEU A 424 6.97 11.20 8.37
N MET A 425 5.87 10.43 8.27
CA MET A 425 4.55 10.86 8.74
C MET A 425 4.52 10.86 10.27
N SER A 426 4.06 11.98 10.86
CA SER A 426 3.93 12.14 12.31
C SER A 426 2.84 11.22 12.85
N CYS A 427 3.23 10.03 13.32
CA CYS A 427 2.30 9.12 13.99
C CYS A 427 1.84 9.68 15.35
N SER A 428 0.67 9.27 15.81
CA SER A 428 0.04 9.68 17.08
C SER A 428 0.97 9.60 18.30
N ALA A 429 1.83 8.58 18.36
CA ALA A 429 2.80 8.37 19.44
C ALA A 429 3.86 9.50 19.58
N ARG A 430 4.04 10.34 18.56
CA ARG A 430 4.96 11.50 18.64
C ARG A 430 4.29 12.74 19.25
N LEU A 431 2.95 12.78 19.26
CA LEU A 431 2.20 13.95 19.73
C LEU A 431 2.48 14.30 21.20
N PRO A 432 2.57 13.35 22.16
CA PRO A 432 2.91 13.68 23.55
C PRO A 432 4.23 14.45 23.67
N VAL A 433 5.26 14.02 22.93
CA VAL A 433 6.56 14.71 22.92
C VAL A 433 6.42 16.14 22.40
N TYR A 434 5.65 16.34 21.31
CA TYR A 434 5.44 17.67 20.76
C TYR A 434 4.67 18.56 21.73
N VAL A 435 3.64 18.05 22.38
CA VAL A 435 2.82 18.82 23.33
C VAL A 435 3.64 19.24 24.54
N ILE A 436 4.44 18.35 25.12
CA ILE A 436 5.30 18.68 26.27
C ILE A 436 6.35 19.73 25.90
N ILE A 437 7.10 19.53 24.82
CA ILE A 437 8.16 20.46 24.42
C ILE A 437 7.58 21.81 23.94
N ALA A 438 6.48 21.79 23.18
CA ALA A 438 5.80 23.00 22.74
C ALA A 438 5.13 23.74 23.89
N GLY A 439 4.57 23.03 24.88
CA GLY A 439 4.01 23.62 26.09
C GLY A 439 5.09 24.31 26.93
N ALA A 440 6.25 23.66 27.09
CA ALA A 440 7.37 24.17 27.87
C ALA A 440 8.00 25.46 27.29
N PHE A 441 8.23 25.53 25.97
CA PHE A 441 8.98 26.64 25.35
C PHE A 441 8.14 27.58 24.47
N PHE A 442 6.94 27.16 24.09
CA PHE A 442 6.10 27.86 23.11
C PHE A 442 4.65 27.98 23.56
N ALA A 443 4.37 28.08 24.87
CA ALA A 443 3.02 28.04 25.45
C ALA A 443 1.97 28.88 24.67
N ALA A 444 2.30 30.12 24.27
CA ALA A 444 1.39 30.99 23.52
C ALA A 444 1.06 30.51 22.10
N ASN A 445 1.95 29.72 21.48
CA ASN A 445 1.85 29.27 20.08
C ASN A 445 1.98 27.74 19.94
N ALA A 446 1.76 26.97 21.01
CA ALA A 446 2.06 25.54 21.05
C ALA A 446 1.34 24.78 19.93
N GLY A 447 0.07 25.09 19.66
CA GLY A 447 -0.69 24.49 18.56
C GLY A 447 -0.09 24.74 17.17
N SER A 448 0.43 25.94 16.92
CA SER A 448 1.09 26.30 15.66
C SER A 448 2.42 25.55 15.48
N VAL A 449 3.18 25.41 16.57
CA VAL A 449 4.46 24.66 16.58
C VAL A 449 4.24 23.16 16.36
N VAL A 450 3.22 22.58 17.00
CA VAL A 450 2.83 21.19 16.74
C VAL A 450 2.40 21.05 15.28
N THR A 451 1.58 21.96 14.77
CA THR A 451 1.13 21.93 13.36
C THR A 451 2.30 21.99 12.38
N SER A 452 3.33 22.81 12.65
CA SER A 452 4.50 22.88 11.80
C SER A 452 5.29 21.57 11.75
N MET A 453 5.29 20.76 12.82
CA MET A 453 5.88 19.41 12.80
C MET A 453 5.15 18.47 11.83
N TYR A 454 3.81 18.49 11.81
CA TYR A 454 3.03 17.69 10.86
C TYR A 454 3.29 18.11 9.41
N VAL A 455 3.34 19.42 9.15
CA VAL A 455 3.66 19.95 7.81
C VAL A 455 5.09 19.57 7.41
N LEU A 456 6.06 19.72 8.31
CA LEU A 456 7.45 19.34 8.08
C LEU A 456 7.58 17.87 7.69
N GLY A 457 6.88 16.97 8.40
CA GLY A 457 6.87 15.54 8.11
C GLY A 457 6.36 15.22 6.70
N VAL A 458 5.24 15.82 6.30
CA VAL A 458 4.69 15.66 4.94
C VAL A 458 5.64 16.18 3.88
N VAL A 459 6.19 17.38 4.07
CA VAL A 459 7.12 18.00 3.11
C VAL A 459 8.37 17.14 2.95
N LEU A 460 8.97 16.68 4.06
CA LEU A 460 10.12 15.79 4.02
C LEU A 460 9.81 14.45 3.36
N ALA A 461 8.65 13.85 3.64
CA ALA A 461 8.23 12.61 3.00
C ALA A 461 8.14 12.74 1.48
N LEU A 462 7.55 13.83 0.99
CA LEU A 462 7.43 14.11 -0.45
C LEU A 462 8.79 14.40 -1.10
N ILE A 463 9.65 15.17 -0.44
CA ILE A 463 11.02 15.44 -0.91
C ILE A 463 11.83 14.14 -1.00
N MET A 464 11.80 13.32 0.06
CA MET A 464 12.51 12.05 0.10
C MET A 464 11.96 11.05 -0.92
N ALA A 465 10.64 11.04 -1.16
CA ALA A 465 10.03 10.22 -2.20
C ALA A 465 10.58 10.58 -3.58
N TYR A 466 10.62 11.88 -3.89
CA TYR A 466 11.19 12.37 -5.15
C TYR A 466 12.68 12.04 -5.29
N LEU A 467 13.47 12.22 -4.21
CA LEU A 467 14.90 11.90 -4.21
C LEU A 467 15.15 10.40 -4.42
N PHE A 468 14.46 9.54 -3.68
CA PHE A 468 14.59 8.09 -3.82
C PHE A 468 14.12 7.60 -5.19
N ARG A 469 13.04 8.17 -5.75
CA ARG A 469 12.62 7.86 -7.12
C ARG A 469 13.74 8.16 -8.12
N LYS A 470 14.37 9.33 -8.00
CA LYS A 470 15.40 9.77 -8.95
C LYS A 470 16.73 9.01 -8.78
N LEU A 471 17.14 8.74 -7.54
CA LEU A 471 18.46 8.20 -7.20
C LEU A 471 18.49 6.68 -7.15
N ILE A 472 17.43 6.04 -6.65
CA ILE A 472 17.40 4.61 -6.32
C ILE A 472 16.53 3.82 -7.31
N PHE A 473 15.33 4.31 -7.63
CA PHE A 473 14.34 3.57 -8.42
C PHE A 473 14.12 4.17 -9.82
N LYS A 474 15.08 3.96 -10.73
CA LYS A 474 14.98 4.41 -12.13
C LYS A 474 13.83 3.68 -12.87
N GLY A 475 12.98 4.44 -13.57
CA GLY A 475 11.86 3.93 -14.39
C GLY A 475 10.66 4.89 -14.42
N LYS A 476 9.88 4.85 -15.51
CA LYS A 476 8.65 5.65 -15.65
C LYS A 476 7.60 5.22 -14.59
N PRO A 477 6.84 6.16 -13.99
CA PRO A 477 5.72 5.80 -13.12
C PRO A 477 4.72 4.92 -13.87
N SER A 478 4.11 3.97 -13.14
CA SER A 478 3.08 3.08 -13.68
C SER A 478 1.92 3.92 -14.22
N HIS A 479 1.33 3.51 -15.35
CA HIS A 479 0.16 4.21 -15.90
C HIS A 479 -1.02 4.05 -14.94
N PHE A 480 -1.51 5.17 -14.41
CA PHE A 480 -2.62 5.20 -13.47
C PHE A 480 -3.94 4.90 -14.21
N ILE A 481 -4.42 3.66 -14.13
CA ILE A 481 -5.76 3.28 -14.59
C ILE A 481 -6.55 2.84 -13.36
N MET A 482 -7.30 3.78 -12.77
CA MET A 482 -8.15 3.51 -11.61
C MET A 482 -9.61 3.47 -12.03
N GLU A 483 -10.23 2.30 -11.95
CA GLU A 483 -11.69 2.23 -11.89
C GLU A 483 -12.14 2.70 -10.50
N LEU A 484 -13.02 3.70 -10.47
CA LEU A 484 -13.68 4.13 -9.24
C LEU A 484 -14.82 3.12 -8.95
N PRO A 485 -14.69 2.24 -7.93
CA PRO A 485 -15.75 1.30 -7.58
C PRO A 485 -17.01 2.08 -7.14
N PRO A 486 -18.23 1.54 -7.25
CA PRO A 486 -19.42 2.21 -6.72
C PRO A 486 -19.31 2.43 -5.20
N TYR A 487 -20.02 3.45 -4.66
CA TYR A 487 -20.13 3.57 -3.20
C TYR A 487 -20.93 2.39 -2.67
N ASN A 488 -20.38 1.73 -1.65
CA ASN A 488 -21.04 0.64 -0.97
C ASN A 488 -21.57 1.13 0.38
N LYS A 489 -22.66 0.53 0.86
CA LYS A 489 -23.05 0.70 2.26
C LYS A 489 -21.97 0.02 3.14
N PRO A 490 -21.40 0.70 4.14
CA PRO A 490 -20.35 0.13 4.97
C PRO A 490 -20.84 -1.15 5.67
N ASN A 491 -20.07 -2.23 5.59
CA ASN A 491 -20.44 -3.49 6.23
C ASN A 491 -19.81 -3.57 7.62
N TRP A 492 -20.60 -3.34 8.66
CA TRP A 492 -20.12 -3.35 10.05
C TRP A 492 -19.39 -4.63 10.46
N LYS A 493 -19.73 -5.79 9.89
CA LYS A 493 -19.02 -7.05 10.19
C LYS A 493 -17.58 -7.01 9.66
N ASN A 494 -17.39 -6.51 8.43
CA ASN A 494 -16.06 -6.37 7.83
C ASN A 494 -15.25 -5.30 8.56
N ILE A 495 -15.86 -4.15 8.84
CA ILE A 495 -15.22 -3.03 9.56
C ILE A 495 -14.71 -3.49 10.93
N LEU A 496 -15.56 -4.14 11.73
CA LEU A 496 -15.18 -4.63 13.05
C LEU A 496 -14.16 -5.78 12.97
N GLY A 497 -14.31 -6.70 12.01
CA GLY A 497 -13.36 -7.78 11.79
C GLY A 497 -11.95 -7.28 11.45
N ASN A 498 -11.85 -6.35 10.49
CA ASN A 498 -10.59 -5.72 10.08
C ASN A 498 -9.97 -4.92 11.23
N THR A 499 -10.80 -4.17 11.97
CA THR A 499 -10.36 -3.40 13.15
C THR A 499 -9.78 -4.32 14.22
N TRP A 500 -10.44 -5.44 14.52
CA TRP A 500 -9.97 -6.42 15.49
C TRP A 500 -8.66 -7.09 15.04
N GLU A 501 -8.59 -7.56 13.79
CA GLU A 501 -7.39 -8.22 13.26
C GLU A 501 -6.17 -7.30 13.33
N ARG A 502 -6.31 -6.04 12.89
CA ARG A 502 -5.22 -5.06 12.90
C ARG A 502 -4.80 -4.69 14.33
N SER A 503 -5.76 -4.50 15.25
CA SER A 503 -5.48 -4.19 16.66
C SER A 503 -4.84 -5.36 17.41
N SER A 504 -5.27 -6.59 17.15
CA SER A 504 -4.69 -7.80 17.76
C SER A 504 -3.24 -8.03 17.32
N LYS A 505 -2.94 -7.80 16.03
CA LYS A 505 -1.56 -7.85 15.53
C LYS A 505 -0.66 -6.81 16.18
N PHE A 506 -1.18 -5.61 16.47
CA PHE A 506 -0.45 -4.60 17.24
C PHE A 506 -0.12 -5.12 18.65
N LEU A 507 -1.12 -5.63 19.38
CA LEU A 507 -0.94 -6.10 20.76
C LEU A 507 0.08 -7.25 20.86
N THR A 508 -0.01 -8.22 19.96
CA THR A 508 0.83 -9.43 19.97
C THR A 508 2.26 -9.20 19.49
N LYS A 509 2.51 -8.24 18.58
CA LYS A 509 3.85 -7.99 18.02
C LYS A 509 4.53 -6.76 18.61
N ALA A 510 3.83 -5.63 18.64
CA ALA A 510 4.38 -4.37 19.14
C ALA A 510 4.35 -4.35 20.66
N GLY A 511 3.24 -4.78 21.27
CA GLY A 511 3.07 -4.75 22.73
C GLY A 511 4.17 -5.50 23.49
N THR A 512 4.56 -6.70 23.03
CA THR A 512 5.65 -7.48 23.64
C THR A 512 7.01 -6.79 23.56
N ILE A 513 7.28 -6.08 22.46
CA ILE A 513 8.56 -5.37 22.26
C ILE A 513 8.60 -4.12 23.13
N ILE A 514 7.51 -3.36 23.17
CA ILE A 514 7.41 -2.14 23.99
C ILE A 514 7.53 -2.49 25.47
N PHE A 515 6.78 -3.50 25.93
CA PHE A 515 6.86 -4.00 27.31
C PHE A 515 8.29 -4.41 27.69
N GLY A 516 8.95 -5.24 26.87
CA GLY A 516 10.33 -5.63 27.11
C GLY A 516 11.30 -4.45 27.14
N GLY A 517 11.02 -3.42 26.33
CA GLY A 517 11.76 -2.17 26.34
C GLY A 517 11.62 -1.36 27.62
N VAL A 518 10.40 -1.16 28.12
CA VAL A 518 10.15 -0.42 29.36
C VAL A 518 10.81 -1.12 30.55
N VAL A 519 10.69 -2.45 30.64
CA VAL A 519 11.37 -3.25 31.67
C VAL A 519 12.88 -3.11 31.57
N LEU A 520 13.44 -3.08 30.36
CA LEU A 520 14.88 -2.88 30.15
C LEU A 520 15.31 -1.47 30.57
N VAL A 521 14.55 -0.42 30.24
CA VAL A 521 14.82 0.95 30.68
C VAL A 521 14.85 1.00 32.21
N TRP A 522 13.80 0.50 32.85
CA TRP A 522 13.70 0.43 34.31
C TRP A 522 14.91 -0.28 34.93
N LEU A 523 15.30 -1.43 34.37
CA LEU A 523 16.46 -2.19 34.85
C LEU A 523 17.76 -1.39 34.72
N LEU A 524 17.98 -0.72 33.60
CA LEU A 524 19.16 0.11 33.38
C LEU A 524 19.17 1.38 34.23
N SER A 525 18.00 1.89 34.63
CA SER A 525 17.86 3.07 35.50
C SER A 525 18.15 2.73 36.97
N VAL A 526 17.74 1.54 37.43
CA VAL A 526 17.86 1.13 38.83
C VAL A 526 19.20 0.42 39.12
N PHE A 527 19.92 -0.01 38.09
CA PHE A 527 21.27 -0.57 38.20
C PHE A 527 22.33 0.38 37.63
N GLY A 528 23.54 0.34 38.19
CA GLY A 528 24.70 1.05 37.66
C GLY A 528 25.98 0.19 37.71
N PRO A 529 27.12 0.76 37.29
CA PRO A 529 28.42 0.06 37.32
C PRO A 529 28.84 -0.41 38.72
N ALA A 530 28.32 0.23 39.77
CA ALA A 530 28.58 -0.10 41.17
C ALA A 530 27.57 -1.10 41.79
N GLY A 531 26.60 -1.61 41.00
CA GLY A 531 25.56 -2.54 41.45
C GLY A 531 24.16 -1.92 41.51
N TYR A 532 23.29 -2.46 42.36
CA TYR A 532 21.91 -2.02 42.54
C TYR A 532 21.86 -0.67 43.27
N LEU A 533 21.27 0.35 42.65
CA LEU A 533 21.19 1.72 43.17
C LEU A 533 19.96 1.95 44.07
N GLY A 534 18.99 1.04 44.04
CA GLY A 534 17.72 1.18 44.77
C GLY A 534 16.60 1.75 43.91
N ALA A 535 15.35 1.41 44.24
CA ALA A 535 14.16 1.97 43.57
C ALA A 535 14.11 3.50 43.64
N GLY A 536 14.60 4.10 44.73
CA GLY A 536 14.73 5.55 44.88
C GLY A 536 15.73 6.22 43.94
N ALA A 537 16.43 5.46 43.08
CA ALA A 537 17.17 6.03 41.97
C ALA A 537 16.23 6.69 40.94
N LEU A 538 14.98 6.24 40.80
CA LEU A 538 13.98 6.82 39.90
C LEU A 538 13.53 8.22 40.36
N ASP A 539 13.58 8.49 41.67
CA ASP A 539 13.14 9.76 42.27
C ASP A 539 14.29 10.70 42.62
N ASN A 540 15.56 10.24 42.50
CA ASN A 540 16.73 11.00 42.91
C ASN A 540 17.74 11.14 41.78
N GLU A 541 17.80 12.34 41.20
CA GLU A 541 18.68 12.70 40.09
C GLU A 541 20.16 12.36 40.34
N ALA A 542 20.66 12.53 41.56
CA ALA A 542 22.06 12.26 41.90
C ALA A 542 22.39 10.76 41.93
N LEU A 543 21.41 9.91 42.25
CA LEU A 543 21.56 8.45 42.17
C LEU A 543 21.40 7.98 40.72
N LEU A 544 20.46 8.57 39.99
CA LEU A 544 20.21 8.24 38.59
C LEU A 544 21.42 8.59 37.70
N ALA A 545 22.16 9.65 38.00
CA ALA A 545 23.41 9.99 37.32
C ALA A 545 24.51 8.91 37.41
N LYS A 546 24.37 7.93 38.32
CA LYS A 546 25.30 6.79 38.46
C LYS A 546 24.78 5.50 37.80
N SER A 547 23.59 5.54 37.17
CA SER A 547 22.97 4.40 36.50
C SER A 547 23.63 4.05 35.17
N TRP A 548 23.33 2.87 34.64
CA TRP A 548 23.74 2.49 33.29
C TRP A 548 23.13 3.41 32.23
N VAL A 549 21.93 3.93 32.49
CA VAL A 549 21.26 4.91 31.64
C VAL A 549 22.08 6.19 31.51
N ALA A 550 22.57 6.75 32.62
CA ALA A 550 23.39 7.95 32.60
C ALA A 550 24.73 7.73 31.88
N LEU A 551 25.37 6.58 32.08
CA LEU A 551 26.61 6.23 31.36
C LEU A 551 26.39 6.17 29.83
N LEU A 552 25.30 5.53 29.40
CA LEU A 552 24.88 5.49 28.00
C LEU A 552 24.66 6.91 27.45
N GLY A 553 23.90 7.74 28.19
CA GLY A 553 23.65 9.13 27.85
C GLY A 553 24.92 9.95 27.64
N HIS A 554 25.81 9.94 28.63
CA HIS A 554 27.07 10.68 28.57
C HIS A 554 28.01 10.18 27.46
N SER A 555 27.97 8.88 27.12
CA SER A 555 28.77 8.34 26.02
C SER A 555 28.29 8.80 24.63
N LEU A 556 26.98 9.01 24.46
CA LEU A 556 26.36 9.42 23.21
C LEU A 556 26.22 10.95 23.10
N ALA A 557 26.20 11.67 24.22
CA ALA A 557 26.06 13.13 24.29
C ALA A 557 27.03 13.93 23.38
N PRO A 558 28.31 13.55 23.22
CA PRO A 558 29.23 14.28 22.34
C PRO A 558 28.77 14.33 20.87
N ILE A 559 27.98 13.36 20.41
CA ILE A 559 27.44 13.34 19.04
C ILE A 559 26.38 14.44 18.88
N PHE A 560 25.61 14.72 19.93
CA PHE A 560 24.49 15.67 19.91
C PHE A 560 24.84 17.04 20.48
N SER A 561 26.06 17.24 21.00
CA SER A 561 26.51 18.53 21.54
C SER A 561 26.41 19.70 20.55
N PRO A 562 26.57 19.55 19.21
CA PRO A 562 26.34 20.65 18.27
C PRO A 562 24.89 21.15 18.22
N MET A 563 23.93 20.36 18.73
CA MET A 563 22.52 20.73 18.85
C MET A 563 22.17 21.27 20.25
N GLY A 564 23.16 21.41 21.13
CA GLY A 564 22.97 21.94 22.49
C GLY A 564 22.27 20.98 23.46
N TRP A 565 22.09 19.71 23.10
CA TRP A 565 21.36 18.76 23.94
C TRP A 565 22.23 18.11 25.01
N ASP A 566 21.65 17.93 26.19
CA ASP A 566 22.28 17.26 27.32
C ASP A 566 22.17 15.73 27.23
N TRP A 567 22.78 15.03 28.19
CA TRP A 567 22.73 13.57 28.24
C TRP A 567 21.32 13.04 28.48
N LYS A 568 20.44 13.79 29.16
CA LYS A 568 19.05 13.39 29.42
C LYS A 568 18.24 13.33 28.13
N ALA A 569 18.36 14.35 27.28
CA ALA A 569 17.74 14.38 25.97
C ALA A 569 18.21 13.21 25.09
N VAL A 570 19.50 12.89 25.12
CA VAL A 570 20.07 11.77 24.35
C VAL A 570 19.58 10.41 24.86
N VAL A 571 19.48 10.24 26.17
CA VAL A 571 18.86 9.04 26.78
C VAL A 571 17.40 8.91 26.36
N ALA A 572 16.63 10.00 26.43
CA ALA A 572 15.23 10.00 26.06
C ALA A 572 15.06 9.60 24.57
N LEU A 573 15.92 10.10 23.67
CA LEU A 573 15.94 9.67 22.26
C LEU A 573 16.31 8.19 22.09
N PHE A 574 17.29 7.71 22.86
CA PHE A 574 17.73 6.32 22.79
C PHE A 574 16.61 5.36 23.17
N PHE A 575 15.88 5.62 24.26
CA PHE A 575 14.73 4.79 24.64
C PHE A 575 13.49 5.06 23.78
N GLY A 576 13.35 6.27 23.25
CA GLY A 576 12.36 6.64 22.25
C GLY A 576 12.44 5.83 20.93
N PHE A 577 13.56 5.18 20.67
CA PHE A 577 13.70 4.21 19.58
C PHE A 577 12.76 3.01 19.75
N ILE A 578 12.50 2.57 20.98
CA ILE A 578 11.63 1.43 21.24
C ILE A 578 10.18 1.81 20.94
N ALA A 579 9.72 2.90 21.54
CA ALA A 579 8.42 3.53 21.31
C ALA A 579 8.54 5.04 21.53
N LYS A 580 7.85 5.87 20.74
CA LYS A 580 8.10 7.32 20.72
C LYS A 580 7.55 8.02 21.96
N GLU A 581 6.48 7.49 22.52
CA GLU A 581 5.86 7.89 23.77
C GLU A 581 6.80 7.74 24.97
N VAL A 582 7.73 6.77 24.93
CA VAL A 582 8.70 6.51 26.01
C VAL A 582 9.63 7.69 26.24
N VAL A 583 9.78 8.58 25.25
CA VAL A 583 10.54 9.84 25.41
C VAL A 583 9.97 10.67 26.56
N VAL A 584 8.64 10.82 26.66
CA VAL A 584 8.00 11.61 27.72
C VAL A 584 8.18 10.95 29.08
N GLY A 585 7.88 9.64 29.18
CA GLY A 585 8.08 8.90 30.43
C GLY A 585 9.55 8.87 30.89
N THR A 586 10.49 8.83 29.94
CA THR A 586 11.92 8.94 30.25
C THR A 586 12.24 10.34 30.78
N PHE A 587 11.71 11.41 30.20
CA PHE A 587 11.89 12.74 30.77
C PHE A 587 11.25 12.88 32.15
N GLY A 588 10.04 12.36 32.36
CA GLY A 588 9.38 12.33 33.67
C GLY A 588 10.23 11.70 34.76
N MET A 589 10.85 10.55 34.45
CA MET A 589 11.80 9.86 35.33
C MET A 589 13.10 10.66 35.52
N LEU A 590 13.73 11.13 34.45
CA LEU A 590 15.03 11.82 34.51
C LEU A 590 14.98 13.21 35.18
N TYR A 591 13.81 13.84 35.21
CA TYR A 591 13.56 15.10 35.90
C TYR A 591 12.90 14.92 37.27
N GLY A 592 12.59 13.69 37.68
CA GLY A 592 12.04 13.38 39.01
C GLY A 592 10.62 13.91 39.25
N VAL A 593 9.83 14.02 38.18
CA VAL A 593 8.47 14.60 38.19
C VAL A 593 7.38 13.57 37.91
N GLY A 594 7.73 12.32 37.64
CA GLY A 594 6.78 11.25 37.37
C GLY A 594 5.94 11.52 36.13
N GLU A 595 4.62 11.30 36.23
CA GLU A 595 3.64 11.44 35.13
C GLU A 595 2.90 12.79 35.14
N ASP A 596 3.31 13.77 35.96
CA ASP A 596 2.71 15.11 35.94
C ASP A 596 3.26 15.94 34.75
N ASP A 597 2.48 16.00 33.68
CA ASP A 597 2.81 16.75 32.45
C ASP A 597 3.10 18.23 32.69
N VAL A 598 2.40 18.89 33.63
CA VAL A 598 2.58 20.32 33.92
C VAL A 598 3.88 20.53 34.68
N ALA A 599 4.12 19.69 35.69
CA ALA A 599 5.39 19.70 36.42
C ALA A 599 6.56 19.38 35.49
N LEU A 600 6.40 18.44 34.57
CA LEU A 600 7.41 18.09 33.56
C LEU A 600 7.73 19.24 32.60
N GLN A 601 6.71 19.92 32.08
CA GLN A 601 6.93 21.11 31.24
C GLN A 601 7.74 22.17 31.98
N SER A 602 7.42 22.41 33.25
CA SER A 602 8.15 23.37 34.08
C SER A 602 9.58 22.93 34.34
N ALA A 603 9.82 21.65 34.64
CA ALA A 603 11.14 21.09 34.90
C ALA A 603 12.04 21.19 33.66
N ILE A 604 11.52 20.83 32.48
CA ILE A 604 12.24 20.94 31.21
C ILE A 604 12.57 22.40 30.89
N ALA A 605 11.61 23.33 31.06
CA ALA A 605 11.83 24.74 30.77
C ALA A 605 12.92 25.39 31.65
N HIS A 606 13.02 24.98 32.92
CA HIS A 606 13.98 25.54 33.88
C HIS A 606 15.29 24.74 33.98
N SER A 607 15.39 23.59 33.31
CA SER A 607 16.58 22.72 33.33
C SER A 607 17.83 23.37 32.73
N GLY A 608 17.66 24.36 31.85
CA GLY A 608 18.74 24.88 31.00
C GLY A 608 19.20 23.91 29.90
N ALA A 609 18.55 22.75 29.74
CA ALA A 609 18.90 21.74 28.73
C ALA A 609 18.47 22.11 27.31
N PHE A 610 17.52 23.04 27.16
CA PHE A 610 17.05 23.52 25.87
C PHE A 610 16.81 25.03 25.88
N ASP A 611 17.00 25.64 24.73
CA ASP A 611 16.45 26.93 24.33
C ASP A 611 15.33 26.69 23.28
N PRO A 612 14.51 27.69 22.93
CA PRO A 612 13.42 27.49 21.97
C PRO A 612 13.87 26.88 20.63
N VAL A 613 15.04 27.27 20.11
CA VAL A 613 15.55 26.75 18.83
C VAL A 613 15.97 25.29 18.97
N THR A 614 16.73 24.96 20.01
CA THR A 614 17.19 23.58 20.26
C THR A 614 16.06 22.64 20.68
N ALA A 615 15.02 23.16 21.35
CA ALA A 615 13.76 22.46 21.62
C ALA A 615 12.98 22.15 20.32
N TYR A 616 12.90 23.10 19.39
CA TYR A 616 12.28 22.87 18.09
C TYR A 616 13.07 21.88 17.25
N ALA A 617 14.41 21.97 17.27
CA ALA A 617 15.30 20.99 16.63
C ALA A 617 15.09 19.59 17.21
N PHE A 618 14.88 19.47 18.53
CA PHE A 618 14.61 18.20 19.20
C PHE A 618 13.30 17.58 18.71
N MET A 619 12.21 18.36 18.62
CA MET A 619 10.95 17.87 18.05
C MET A 619 11.10 17.41 16.60
N ALA A 620 11.84 18.17 15.77
CA ALA A 620 12.13 17.78 14.39
C ALA A 620 13.00 16.51 14.32
N PHE A 621 13.92 16.32 15.26
CA PHE A 621 14.70 15.08 15.35
C PHE A 621 13.81 13.89 15.71
N VAL A 622 12.93 14.04 16.70
CA VAL A 622 11.96 13.00 17.11
C VAL A 622 11.01 12.62 15.97
N LEU A 623 10.66 13.58 15.12
CA LEU A 623 9.91 13.37 13.89
C LEU A 623 10.65 12.49 12.87
N ILE A 624 11.94 12.72 12.66
CA ILE A 624 12.64 12.17 11.49
C ILE A 624 13.45 10.91 11.81
N TYR A 625 13.99 10.83 13.03
CA TYR A 625 14.93 9.77 13.40
C TYR A 625 14.29 8.38 13.36
N ILE A 626 15.11 7.38 13.65
CA ILE A 626 14.79 5.96 13.57
C ILE A 626 13.35 5.66 13.98
N PRO A 627 12.54 5.01 13.12
CA PRO A 627 11.18 4.63 13.50
C PRO A 627 11.16 3.65 14.68
N CYS A 628 10.01 3.48 15.33
CA CYS A 628 9.91 2.56 16.45
C CYS A 628 10.27 1.12 16.05
N VAL A 629 10.72 0.30 17.00
CA VAL A 629 11.14 -1.09 16.74
C VAL A 629 10.05 -1.90 16.04
N ALA A 630 8.79 -1.68 16.41
CA ALA A 630 7.64 -2.31 15.75
C ALA A 630 7.56 -1.97 14.25
N THR A 631 7.80 -0.70 13.89
CA THR A 631 7.82 -0.25 12.50
C THR A 631 8.98 -0.88 11.74
N ILE A 632 10.18 -0.97 12.32
CA ILE A 632 11.33 -1.66 11.69
C ILE A 632 11.04 -3.14 11.47
N GLY A 633 10.41 -3.79 12.45
CA GLY A 633 9.99 -5.18 12.35
C GLY A 633 9.06 -5.41 11.16
N VAL A 634 8.11 -4.51 10.94
CA VAL A 634 7.22 -4.58 9.77
C VAL A 634 7.95 -4.24 8.47
N ILE A 635 8.82 -3.23 8.43
CA ILE A 635 9.63 -2.94 7.22
C ILE A 635 10.47 -4.17 6.83
N LYS A 636 11.12 -4.81 7.80
CA LYS A 636 11.84 -6.07 7.59
C LYS A 636 10.91 -7.16 7.05
N GLN A 637 9.70 -7.28 7.59
CA GLN A 637 8.74 -8.29 7.13
C GLN A 637 8.25 -8.03 5.70
N GLU A 638 8.04 -6.77 5.31
CA GLU A 638 7.49 -6.41 4.00
C GLU A 638 8.54 -6.37 2.88
N ILE A 639 9.75 -5.84 3.17
CA ILE A 639 10.79 -5.59 2.15
C ILE A 639 12.18 -6.07 2.55
N GLY A 640 12.35 -6.73 3.70
CA GLY A 640 13.61 -7.38 4.10
C GLY A 640 14.61 -6.50 4.87
N TRP A 641 15.67 -7.13 5.38
CA TRP A 641 16.67 -6.49 6.26
C TRP A 641 17.47 -5.37 5.61
N LYS A 642 17.79 -5.50 4.32
CA LYS A 642 18.55 -4.49 3.58
C LYS A 642 17.87 -3.12 3.64
N TRP A 643 16.57 -3.09 3.41
CA TRP A 643 15.77 -1.86 3.43
C TRP A 643 15.42 -1.40 4.83
N ALA A 644 15.27 -2.32 5.79
CA ALA A 644 15.10 -1.97 7.19
C ALA A 644 16.34 -1.21 7.73
N LEU A 645 17.54 -1.73 7.49
CA LEU A 645 18.80 -1.07 7.89
C LEU A 645 19.03 0.23 7.12
N PHE A 646 18.68 0.27 5.82
CA PHE A 646 18.70 1.51 5.06
C PHE A 646 17.79 2.58 5.69
N THR A 647 16.59 2.20 6.14
CA THR A 647 15.64 3.11 6.79
C THR A 647 16.19 3.70 8.08
N VAL A 648 16.82 2.86 8.91
CA VAL A 648 17.50 3.30 10.12
C VAL A 648 18.63 4.29 9.79
N GLY A 649 19.49 3.93 8.83
CA GLY A 649 20.65 4.73 8.46
C GLY A 649 20.28 6.09 7.87
N TYR A 650 19.41 6.12 6.84
CA TYR A 650 19.04 7.39 6.23
C TYR A 650 18.20 8.25 7.18
N GLY A 651 17.34 7.64 8.02
CA GLY A 651 16.53 8.38 8.99
C GLY A 651 17.39 9.11 10.01
N LEU A 652 18.43 8.47 10.54
CA LEU A 652 19.40 9.13 11.44
C LEU A 652 20.15 10.27 10.77
N ILE A 653 20.66 10.04 9.56
CA ILE A 653 21.41 11.06 8.81
C ILE A 653 20.51 12.26 8.51
N LEU A 654 19.29 12.02 8.05
CA LEU A 654 18.32 13.06 7.73
C LEU A 654 17.92 13.84 8.99
N ALA A 655 17.63 13.15 10.10
CA ALA A 655 17.28 13.78 11.36
C ALA A 655 18.40 14.67 11.87
N TYR A 656 19.64 14.18 11.80
CA TYR A 656 20.81 14.92 12.23
C TYR A 656 21.04 16.18 11.39
N ILE A 657 20.98 16.06 10.05
CA ILE A 657 21.13 17.20 9.14
C ILE A 657 20.05 18.25 9.38
N VAL A 658 18.79 17.84 9.51
CA VAL A 658 17.67 18.76 9.71
C VAL A 658 17.75 19.44 11.07
N ALA A 659 18.00 18.70 12.16
CA ALA A 659 18.11 19.28 13.50
C ALA A 659 19.31 20.23 13.64
N LEU A 660 20.47 19.87 13.07
CA LEU A 660 21.64 20.74 13.03
C LEU A 660 21.35 22.00 12.21
N GLY A 661 20.72 21.84 11.04
CA GLY A 661 20.31 22.96 10.20
C GLY A 661 19.37 23.92 10.93
N ILE A 662 18.36 23.41 11.63
CA ILE A 662 17.45 24.21 12.47
C ILE A 662 18.23 24.96 13.55
N THR A 663 19.15 24.28 14.24
CA THR A 663 19.93 24.88 15.34
C THR A 663 20.82 26.01 14.83
N VAL A 664 21.64 25.75 13.80
CA VAL A 664 22.58 26.72 13.25
C VAL A 664 21.85 27.90 12.61
N ILE A 665 20.85 27.65 11.78
CA ILE A 665 20.09 28.72 11.10
C ILE A 665 19.25 29.50 12.11
N GLY A 666 18.62 28.82 13.06
CA GLY A 666 17.82 29.46 14.10
C GLY A 666 18.66 30.38 14.98
N HIS A 667 19.80 29.91 15.48
CA HIS A 667 20.71 30.76 16.26
C HIS A 667 21.27 31.92 15.41
N LEU A 668 21.58 31.72 14.12
CA LEU A 668 21.97 32.84 13.24
C LEU A 668 20.88 33.91 13.09
N ILE A 669 19.61 33.52 13.04
CA ILE A 669 18.48 34.44 12.87
C ILE A 669 18.12 35.16 14.18
N PHE A 670 18.14 34.44 15.31
CA PHE A 670 17.62 34.94 16.58
C PHE A 670 18.67 35.48 17.54
N TYR A 671 19.96 35.15 17.37
CA TYR A 671 21.06 35.63 18.22
C TYR A 671 21.77 36.87 17.67
N PHE A 672 21.50 37.26 16.42
CA PHE A 672 21.94 38.54 15.82
C PHE A 672 20.90 39.67 15.93
N LYS A 673 19.86 39.47 16.73
CA LYS A 673 18.94 40.50 17.23
C LYS A 673 19.07 40.56 18.74
#